data_AF-A0A927Z7K8-F1
#
_entry.id   AF-A0A927Z7K8-F1
#
_cell.length_a   1.000
_cell.length_b   1.000
_cell.length_c   1.000
_cell.angle_alpha   90.00
_cell.angle_beta   90.00
_cell.angle_gamma   90.00
#
_symmetry.space_group_name_H-M   'P 1'
#
loop_
_entity.id
_entity.type
_entity.pdbx_description
1 polymer ?
#
loop_
_entity_poly.entity_id
_entity_poly.type
_entity_poly.pdbx_seq_one_letter_code
_entity_poly.pdbx_strand_id
1 'polypeptide(L)'
;MTDWNKYRENNIRIEKTGITTMIIIIIVGIIADIAVANGIVWCVINDIGSFSLTLLQIQASVGTLTIALVALISGNITDSYMGVSVSDYYLNIRPSILKQKIIILSSMLLLVVGVIAYVFEAFNSVFGVFVVTVGLIIVSIYEIYSIFSGKRLLQKEIEAYISYIMRSDKEYQIKVNLCDNFVQDWKECIESQDTTVYDRYVEIFCDYILILLKTETDESVKDVEKLSSSLVETFLRSDKVNVKKRGVQLSERIYEKLWAFILDNTESVKKISTDYTLFGNLQFDFQEAIYDLSAESVERIISWNYMADSIQRVAFWIFDKEKQKNISELDGVNYISRFWGSYMRMQQQKGNIINKSYWGIPLEKIYLMSAYNIPEERSKEFLYHKVEMYFNYFYGLIKNGFGDIIKESLYLVGMGSLHSIDNRNEALFYLAIQCYLYYLAERENEECVMLEVKQDASSIIRDEQIARSNEYIIQLLTYNDEFLNFSLEEDMYKLLRPFELHSKYSNVKKLLMQDVVHEFFLFILLHIEDESYLPGLTENAIDIEKIQLYYLEFLGAKEEETKYKFCKLSKMYDARLSDEEAKKRADSLYRKLEVIIKRKYKEKSIASAEEHQKMYESNGEYAQIATEIKEKVKVHLQEKFAPIIADVNTKGGEFKLHLLSSNEFTKNIRSNKVDQYYWEMDGALVNGVTNILQKIGLLDIKNKLSDFTSDIEYIEYLKCNDIDVLLGSQYAIKNKEYKNTELFKEYSEECKCIYTGFIGYGLALNSGNVKICIHDVNVSIHSLTLGETKLNFDEKKQRYIYEISHGMPVEFTKEELKTFIYNERKILDISVKVSVISSKEKVGIVINSDR
;
A
#
# COMPACT_ATOMS: atom_id res chain seq x y z
N MET A 1 33.43 -6.13 40.33
CA MET A 1 33.30 -5.18 41.45
C MET A 1 33.23 -3.78 40.84
N THR A 2 32.09 -3.10 40.90
CA THR A 2 31.94 -1.75 40.32
C THR A 2 32.84 -0.78 41.06
N ASP A 3 33.38 0.24 40.38
CA ASP A 3 34.21 1.27 41.04
C ASP A 3 33.44 1.99 42.16
N TRP A 4 32.11 2.09 42.03
CA TRP A 4 31.23 2.54 43.10
C TRP A 4 31.33 1.70 44.38
N ASN A 5 31.43 0.37 44.30
CA ASN A 5 31.56 -0.46 45.49
C ASN A 5 32.87 -0.18 46.24
N LYS A 6 33.96 0.16 45.53
CA LYS A 6 35.22 0.57 46.17
C LYS A 6 35.06 1.89 46.91
N TYR A 7 34.43 2.89 46.28
CA TYR A 7 34.13 4.17 46.93
C TYR A 7 33.23 3.97 48.16
N ARG A 8 32.18 3.17 48.01
CA ARG A 8 31.21 2.88 49.07
C ARG A 8 31.81 2.09 50.23
N GLU A 9 32.63 1.08 49.97
CA GLU A 9 33.31 0.31 51.02
C GLU A 9 34.26 1.16 51.85
N ASN A 10 34.99 2.07 51.20
CA ASN A 10 35.88 3.01 51.90
C ASN A 10 35.09 3.95 52.81
N ASN A 11 34.00 4.53 52.31
CA ASN A 11 33.13 5.41 53.10
C ASN A 11 32.49 4.66 54.28
N ILE A 12 31.95 3.47 54.05
CA ILE A 12 31.36 2.62 55.11
C ILE A 12 32.41 2.28 56.16
N ARG A 13 33.66 2.01 55.78
CA ARG A 13 34.75 1.72 56.72
C ARG A 13 35.05 2.92 57.61
N ILE A 14 35.19 4.11 57.01
CA ILE A 14 35.45 5.36 57.75
C ILE A 14 34.28 5.65 58.72
N GLU A 15 33.04 5.55 58.25
CA GLU A 15 31.85 5.78 59.08
C GLU A 15 31.76 4.78 60.25
N LYS A 16 31.98 3.48 59.99
CA LYS A 16 31.95 2.45 61.05
C LYS A 16 33.04 2.65 62.10
N THR A 17 34.26 2.95 61.67
CA THR A 17 35.36 3.27 62.59
C THR A 17 35.02 4.51 63.42
N GLY A 18 34.51 5.57 62.79
CA GLY A 18 34.07 6.78 63.48
C GLY A 18 32.98 6.51 64.53
N ILE A 19 31.93 5.78 64.17
CA ILE A 19 30.84 5.41 65.10
C ILE A 19 31.37 4.58 66.27
N THR A 20 32.25 3.61 66.01
CA THR A 20 32.81 2.76 67.07
C THR A 20 33.66 3.59 68.05
N THR A 21 34.48 4.51 67.54
CA THR A 21 35.24 5.44 68.39
C THR A 21 34.32 6.33 69.23
N MET A 22 33.25 6.87 68.66
CA MET A 22 32.29 7.70 69.40
C MET A 22 31.58 6.93 70.52
N ILE A 23 31.17 5.68 70.27
CA ILE A 23 30.55 4.82 71.29
C ILE A 23 31.54 4.55 72.43
N ILE A 24 32.79 4.26 72.12
CA ILE A 24 33.83 4.04 73.13
C ILE A 24 34.01 5.29 74.02
N ILE A 25 34.01 6.49 73.43
CA ILE A 25 34.15 7.76 74.19
C ILE A 25 33.00 7.95 75.18
N ILE A 26 31.76 7.65 74.77
CA ILE A 26 30.60 7.74 75.67
C ILE A 26 30.72 6.72 76.81
N ILE A 27 31.10 5.47 76.51
CA ILE A 27 31.29 4.42 77.51
C ILE A 27 32.38 4.82 78.51
N VAL A 28 33.50 5.37 78.03
CA VAL A 28 34.59 5.86 78.89
C VAL A 28 34.10 6.98 79.80
N GLY A 29 33.29 7.92 79.30
CA GLY A 29 32.67 8.98 80.11
C GLY A 29 31.80 8.42 81.24
N ILE A 30 30.96 7.43 80.94
CA ILE A 30 30.09 6.77 81.93
C ILE A 30 30.93 6.00 82.97
N ILE A 31 31.94 5.24 82.53
CA ILE A 31 32.84 4.50 83.44
C ILE A 31 33.60 5.47 84.35
N ALA A 32 34.04 6.61 83.81
CA ALA A 32 34.72 7.64 84.59
C ALA A 32 33.79 8.23 85.66
N ASP A 33 32.52 8.50 85.34
CA ASP A 33 31.54 8.94 86.35
C ASP A 33 31.30 7.88 87.43
N ILE A 34 31.20 6.59 87.07
CA ILE A 34 31.08 5.49 88.05
C ILE A 34 32.34 5.36 88.91
N ALA A 35 33.53 5.51 88.32
CA ALA A 35 34.80 5.45 89.04
C ALA A 35 34.97 6.61 90.03
N VAL A 36 34.56 7.82 89.63
CA VAL A 36 34.52 9.00 90.50
C VAL A 36 33.51 8.80 91.63
N ALA A 37 32.32 8.24 91.35
CA ALA A 37 31.33 7.89 92.38
C ALA A 37 31.86 6.87 93.40
N ASN A 38 32.77 5.99 92.98
CA ASN A 38 33.47 5.02 93.84
C ASN A 38 34.77 5.56 94.48
N GLY A 39 35.06 6.86 94.34
CA GLY A 39 36.17 7.54 95.01
C GLY A 39 37.52 7.52 94.28
N ILE A 40 37.57 7.09 93.02
CA ILE A 40 38.79 7.06 92.21
C ILE A 40 38.88 8.33 91.36
N VAL A 41 39.76 9.26 91.72
CA VAL A 41 39.95 10.55 91.03
C VAL A 41 41.38 10.69 90.53
N TRP A 42 41.54 10.96 89.23
CA TRP A 42 42.85 11.04 88.57
C TRP A 42 43.34 12.49 88.38
N CYS A 43 42.42 13.44 88.18
CA CYS A 43 42.71 14.85 87.99
C CYS A 43 41.55 15.68 88.59
N VAL A 44 41.87 16.75 89.33
CA VAL A 44 40.87 17.57 90.04
C VAL A 44 40.74 18.93 89.34
N ILE A 45 39.51 19.29 88.98
CA ILE A 45 39.16 20.61 88.44
C ILE A 45 38.35 21.34 89.52
N ASN A 46 38.79 22.55 89.90
CA ASN A 46 38.24 23.30 91.04
C ASN A 46 36.75 23.70 90.91
N ASP A 47 36.24 23.86 89.68
CA ASP A 47 34.83 24.18 89.40
C ASP A 47 34.32 23.41 88.17
N ILE A 48 34.11 22.11 88.35
CA ILE A 48 33.68 21.20 87.28
C ILE A 48 32.24 21.47 86.79
N GLY A 49 31.39 22.04 87.65
CA GLY A 49 30.01 22.40 87.32
C GLY A 49 29.95 23.55 86.31
N SER A 50 30.62 24.67 86.60
CA SER A 50 30.70 25.81 85.67
C SER A 50 31.42 25.43 84.37
N PHE A 51 32.45 24.58 84.44
CA PHE A 51 33.14 24.06 83.27
C PHE A 51 32.20 23.23 82.37
N SER A 52 31.44 22.31 82.95
CA SER A 52 30.50 21.45 82.21
C SER A 52 29.34 22.26 81.60
N LEU A 53 28.84 23.28 82.30
CA LEU A 53 27.84 24.20 81.76
C LEU A 53 28.37 25.00 80.56
N THR A 54 29.63 25.46 80.64
CA THR A 54 30.31 26.13 79.53
C THR A 54 30.46 25.19 78.33
N LEU A 55 30.79 23.91 78.56
CA LEU A 55 30.87 22.91 77.50
C LEU A 55 29.52 22.68 76.81
N LEU A 56 28.41 22.64 77.55
CA LEU A 56 27.07 22.53 76.95
C LEU A 56 26.72 23.76 76.09
N GLN A 57 27.11 24.97 76.51
CA GLN A 57 26.92 26.19 75.71
C GLN A 57 27.75 26.15 74.42
N ILE A 58 28.99 25.67 74.50
CA ILE A 58 29.83 25.45 73.31
C ILE A 58 29.22 24.35 72.44
N GLN A 59 28.74 23.25 73.02
CA GLN A 59 28.10 22.15 72.28
C GLN A 59 26.87 22.64 71.50
N ALA A 60 26.03 23.46 72.11
CA ALA A 60 24.87 24.07 71.44
C ALA A 60 25.29 24.95 70.27
N SER A 61 26.34 25.75 70.45
CA SER A 61 26.89 26.65 69.42
C SER A 61 27.57 25.89 68.28
N VAL A 62 28.24 24.78 68.59
CA VAL A 62 28.94 23.93 67.62
C VAL A 62 27.92 23.06 66.87
N GLY A 63 26.87 22.58 67.54
CA GLY A 63 25.76 21.84 66.92
C GLY A 63 25.03 22.60 65.81
N THR A 64 24.82 23.92 65.97
CA THR A 64 24.18 24.77 64.94
C THR A 64 25.02 24.95 63.68
N LEU A 65 26.34 24.70 63.73
CA LEU A 65 27.23 24.74 62.58
C LEU A 65 26.82 23.73 61.49
N THR A 66 26.24 22.58 61.88
CA THR A 66 25.73 21.57 60.92
C THR A 66 24.61 22.11 60.04
N ILE A 67 23.74 22.97 60.59
CA ILE A 67 22.63 23.62 59.87
C ILE A 67 23.19 24.73 58.96
N ALA A 68 24.15 25.51 59.47
CA ALA A 68 24.84 26.54 58.68
C ALA A 68 25.56 25.94 57.46
N LEU A 69 26.18 24.76 57.59
CA LEU A 69 26.83 24.06 56.49
C LEU A 69 25.82 23.60 55.41
N VAL A 70 24.63 23.12 55.80
CA VAL A 70 23.57 22.79 54.82
C VAL A 70 23.08 24.04 54.09
N ALA A 71 22.91 25.16 54.81
CA ALA A 71 22.55 26.44 54.20
C ALA A 71 23.62 26.95 53.23
N LEU A 72 24.90 26.65 53.47
CA LEU A 72 26.01 27.03 52.58
C LEU A 72 26.01 26.22 51.26
N ILE A 73 25.59 24.96 51.31
CA ILE A 73 25.41 24.12 50.11
C ILE A 73 24.12 24.49 49.36
N SER A 74 23.22 25.25 49.98
CA SER A 74 21.95 25.68 49.37
C SER A 74 22.15 26.39 48.02
N GLY A 75 23.27 27.09 47.84
CA GLY A 75 23.63 27.74 46.57
C GLY A 75 23.92 26.78 45.41
N ASN A 76 24.20 25.49 45.68
CA ASN A 76 24.45 24.44 44.69
C ASN A 76 23.27 23.46 44.55
N ILE A 77 22.09 23.77 45.10
CA ILE A 77 20.91 22.88 45.02
C ILE A 77 20.49 22.64 43.56
N THR A 78 20.68 23.65 42.70
CA THR A 78 20.33 23.60 41.27
C THR A 78 21.34 22.82 40.43
N ASP A 79 22.54 22.56 40.94
CA ASP A 79 23.56 21.85 40.16
C ASP A 79 23.27 20.35 40.16
N SER A 80 22.91 19.83 38.99
CA SER A 80 22.82 18.41 38.70
C SER A 80 23.94 17.95 37.76
N TYR A 81 24.23 16.65 37.82
CA TYR A 81 25.09 16.00 36.86
C TYR A 81 24.51 14.64 36.52
N MET A 82 24.24 14.41 35.24
CA MET A 82 23.62 13.19 34.71
C MET A 82 22.30 12.84 35.44
N GLY A 83 21.50 13.86 35.77
CA GLY A 83 20.20 13.69 36.44
C GLY A 83 20.27 13.44 37.95
N VAL A 84 21.46 13.47 38.55
CA VAL A 84 21.64 13.39 40.01
C VAL A 84 22.00 14.77 40.55
N SER A 85 21.19 15.30 41.48
CA SER A 85 21.53 16.55 42.18
C SER A 85 22.80 16.36 43.00
N VAL A 86 23.77 17.27 42.83
CA VAL A 86 25.02 17.25 43.59
C VAL A 86 24.73 17.35 45.09
N SER A 87 23.72 18.14 45.47
CA SER A 87 23.31 18.28 46.87
C SER A 87 22.77 16.95 47.44
N ASP A 88 21.85 16.28 46.74
CA ASP A 88 21.29 15.01 47.18
C ASP A 88 22.37 13.91 47.24
N TYR A 89 23.32 13.96 46.30
CA TYR A 89 24.43 13.03 46.26
C TYR A 89 25.25 13.06 47.55
N TYR A 90 25.73 14.24 47.97
CA TYR A 90 26.55 14.35 49.18
C TYR A 90 25.78 14.24 50.48
N LEU A 91 24.49 14.62 50.50
CA LEU A 91 23.71 14.61 51.73
C LEU A 91 23.09 13.24 52.02
N ASN A 92 22.73 12.48 50.98
CA ASN A 92 21.89 11.28 51.11
C ASN A 92 22.42 10.01 50.42
N ILE A 93 23.24 10.12 49.37
CA ILE A 93 23.69 8.98 48.55
C ILE A 93 25.09 8.51 48.96
N ARG A 94 26.04 9.44 49.07
CA ARG A 94 27.46 9.17 49.35
C ARG A 94 27.71 8.72 50.78
N PRO A 95 27.10 9.34 51.82
CA PRO A 95 27.12 8.80 53.18
C PRO A 95 26.19 7.60 53.29
N SER A 96 26.68 6.49 53.84
CA SER A 96 25.89 5.25 53.92
C SER A 96 25.05 5.18 55.19
N ILE A 97 25.58 5.59 56.33
CA ILE A 97 25.00 5.49 57.67
C ILE A 97 24.80 6.90 58.25
N LEU A 98 25.83 7.74 58.22
CA LEU A 98 25.81 9.10 58.78
C LEU A 98 25.26 10.15 57.80
N LYS A 99 24.06 9.93 57.25
CA LYS A 99 23.41 10.93 56.40
C LYS A 99 23.26 12.26 57.14
N GLN A 100 23.30 13.39 56.42
CA GLN A 100 23.30 14.71 57.08
C GLN A 100 22.06 14.92 57.99
N LYS A 101 20.89 14.41 57.60
CA LYS A 101 19.68 14.42 58.46
C LYS A 101 19.88 13.67 59.77
N ILE A 102 20.61 12.55 59.74
CA ILE A 102 20.91 11.72 60.92
C ILE A 102 21.94 12.44 61.79
N ILE A 103 22.95 13.10 61.20
CA ILE A 103 23.93 13.90 61.94
C ILE A 103 23.24 15.04 62.70
N ILE A 104 22.34 15.78 62.04
CA ILE A 104 21.59 16.89 62.66
C ILE A 104 20.73 16.37 63.81
N LEU A 105 19.93 15.32 63.57
CA LEU A 105 19.08 14.73 64.61
C LEU A 105 19.89 14.16 65.78
N SER A 106 21.02 13.49 65.49
CA SER A 106 21.91 12.94 66.52
C SER A 106 22.59 14.03 67.34
N SER A 107 22.99 15.14 66.71
CA SER A 107 23.60 16.28 67.41
C SER A 107 22.60 16.97 68.34
N MET A 108 21.34 17.12 67.90
CA MET A 108 20.26 17.63 68.77
C MET A 108 19.96 16.67 69.92
N LEU A 109 19.92 15.35 69.66
CA LEU A 109 19.70 14.34 70.69
C LEU A 109 20.83 14.33 71.74
N LEU A 110 22.08 14.38 71.28
CA LEU A 110 23.25 14.44 72.17
C LEU A 110 23.25 15.69 73.05
N LEU A 111 22.73 16.82 72.57
CA LEU A 111 22.55 18.01 73.39
C LEU A 111 21.56 17.75 74.54
N VAL A 112 20.41 17.12 74.25
CA VAL A 112 19.42 16.74 75.27
C VAL A 112 20.04 15.76 76.28
N VAL A 113 20.78 14.76 75.81
CA VAL A 113 21.48 13.79 76.68
C VAL A 113 22.52 14.50 77.56
N GLY A 114 23.26 15.47 77.01
CA GLY A 114 24.21 16.28 77.76
C GLY A 114 23.54 17.11 78.87
N VAL A 115 22.39 17.72 78.59
CA VAL A 115 21.60 18.44 79.61
C VAL A 115 21.12 17.50 80.70
N ILE A 116 20.63 16.31 80.33
CA ILE A 116 20.21 15.30 81.31
C ILE A 116 21.39 14.84 82.19
N ALA A 117 22.55 14.55 81.59
CA ALA A 117 23.76 14.17 82.31
C ALA A 117 24.21 15.27 83.29
N TYR A 118 24.10 16.54 82.90
CA TYR A 118 24.40 17.68 83.78
C TYR A 118 23.43 17.77 84.97
N VAL A 119 22.13 17.53 84.76
CA VAL A 119 21.13 17.49 85.84
C VAL A 119 21.42 16.38 86.86
N PHE A 120 21.98 15.25 86.42
CA PHE A 120 22.40 14.15 87.27
C PHE A 120 23.83 14.26 87.80
N GLU A 121 24.50 15.41 87.65
CA GLU A 121 25.89 15.66 88.07
C GLU A 121 26.93 14.70 87.44
N ALA A 122 26.59 14.06 86.32
CA ALA A 122 27.45 13.16 85.57
C ALA A 122 28.37 13.94 84.61
N PHE A 123 29.32 14.69 85.18
CA PHE A 123 30.13 15.67 84.47
C PHE A 123 31.09 15.06 83.43
N ASN A 124 31.62 13.84 83.64
CA ASN A 124 32.50 13.20 82.64
C ASN A 124 31.69 12.70 81.44
N SER A 125 30.43 12.31 81.65
CA SER A 125 29.49 12.00 80.57
C SER A 125 29.12 13.25 79.77
N VAL A 126 28.95 14.41 80.39
CA VAL A 126 28.79 15.70 79.69
C VAL A 126 29.98 15.97 78.77
N PHE A 127 31.20 15.76 79.27
CA PHE A 127 32.43 15.90 78.47
C PHE A 127 32.49 14.88 77.32
N GLY A 128 32.17 13.61 77.57
CA GLY A 128 32.15 12.57 76.54
C GLY A 128 31.15 12.87 75.43
N VAL A 129 29.94 13.32 75.78
CA VAL A 129 28.89 13.74 74.86
C VAL A 129 29.31 14.95 74.03
N PHE A 130 29.99 15.93 74.65
CA PHE A 130 30.58 17.07 73.94
C PHE A 130 31.61 16.62 72.89
N VAL A 131 32.56 15.76 73.27
CA VAL A 131 33.59 15.24 72.36
C VAL A 131 32.97 14.48 71.18
N VAL A 132 31.93 13.68 71.42
CA VAL A 132 31.20 12.99 70.34
C VAL A 132 30.50 13.97 69.41
N THR A 133 29.88 15.03 69.95
CA THR A 133 29.23 16.05 69.14
C THR A 133 30.25 16.76 68.23
N VAL A 134 31.42 17.12 68.75
CA VAL A 134 32.52 17.68 67.95
C VAL A 134 32.97 16.69 66.87
N GLY A 135 33.10 15.40 67.22
CA GLY A 135 33.43 14.34 66.27
C GLY A 135 32.44 14.21 65.11
N LEU A 136 31.13 14.25 65.39
CA LEU A 136 30.08 14.23 64.36
C LEU A 136 30.18 15.40 63.39
N ILE A 137 30.52 16.58 63.91
CA ILE A 137 30.66 17.80 63.10
C ILE A 137 31.91 17.74 62.24
N ILE A 138 33.02 17.20 62.75
CA ILE A 138 34.23 16.97 61.95
C ILE A 138 33.94 16.03 60.78
N VAL A 139 33.17 14.96 61.01
CA VAL A 139 32.73 14.04 59.93
C VAL A 139 31.87 14.78 58.91
N SER A 140 30.89 15.57 59.36
CA SER A 140 30.04 16.39 58.47
C SER A 140 30.87 17.39 57.65
N ILE A 141 31.85 18.06 58.24
CA ILE A 141 32.76 18.97 57.55
C ILE A 141 33.58 18.20 56.51
N TYR A 142 34.12 17.02 56.84
CA TYR A 142 34.89 16.22 55.89
C TYR A 142 34.06 15.80 54.67
N GLU A 143 32.82 15.36 54.91
CA GLU A 143 31.88 14.99 53.83
C GLU A 143 31.52 16.19 52.95
N ILE A 144 31.18 17.33 53.54
CA ILE A 144 30.79 18.54 52.80
C ILE A 144 31.99 19.17 52.09
N TYR A 145 33.15 19.22 52.73
CA TYR A 145 34.35 19.82 52.15
C TYR A 145 34.83 19.05 50.91
N SER A 146 34.50 17.76 50.82
CA SER A 146 34.80 16.96 49.64
C SER A 146 34.09 17.43 48.37
N ILE A 147 33.02 18.24 48.46
CA ILE A 147 32.42 18.94 47.31
C ILE A 147 33.45 19.85 46.62
N PHE A 148 34.35 20.46 47.40
CA PHE A 148 35.36 21.40 46.91
C PHE A 148 36.65 20.72 46.44
N SER A 149 36.75 19.38 46.53
CA SER A 149 37.96 18.63 46.14
C SER A 149 38.18 18.53 44.62
N GLY A 150 37.19 18.94 43.81
CA GLY A 150 37.31 19.16 42.37
C GLY A 150 36.17 18.56 41.54
N LYS A 151 35.63 19.35 40.59
CA LYS A 151 34.48 19.00 39.74
C LYS A 151 34.64 17.67 39.00
N ARG A 152 35.86 17.34 38.55
CA ARG A 152 36.12 16.10 37.80
C ARG A 152 36.02 14.83 38.64
N LEU A 153 36.38 14.88 39.92
CA LEU A 153 36.27 13.73 40.82
C LEU A 153 34.80 13.46 41.14
N LEU A 154 34.05 14.52 41.45
CA LEU A 154 32.59 14.49 41.67
C LEU A 154 31.86 13.80 40.51
N GLN A 155 32.10 14.27 39.28
CA GLN A 155 31.48 13.71 38.09
C GLN A 155 31.75 12.20 37.92
N LYS A 156 32.97 11.75 38.21
CA LYS A 156 33.33 10.32 38.17
C LYS A 156 32.61 9.49 39.23
N GLU A 157 32.48 10.01 40.45
CA GLU A 157 31.78 9.30 41.53
C GLU A 157 30.27 9.18 41.24
N ILE A 158 29.64 10.23 40.70
CA ILE A 158 28.22 10.22 40.29
C ILE A 158 28.00 9.23 39.14
N GLU A 159 28.83 9.26 38.10
CA GLU A 159 28.74 8.28 37.00
C GLU A 159 28.87 6.83 37.46
N ALA A 160 29.80 6.56 38.37
CA ALA A 160 29.97 5.23 38.94
C ALA A 160 28.72 4.79 39.70
N TYR A 161 28.07 5.71 40.42
CA TYR A 161 26.81 5.47 41.12
C TYR A 161 25.65 5.17 40.17
N ILE A 162 25.44 5.99 39.14
CA ILE A 162 24.38 5.79 38.14
C ILE A 162 24.58 4.45 37.44
N SER A 163 25.80 4.16 37.00
CA SER A 163 26.17 2.89 36.37
C SER A 163 25.93 1.69 37.28
N TYR A 164 26.18 1.83 38.59
CA TYR A 164 25.87 0.80 39.57
C TYR A 164 24.36 0.56 39.71
N ILE A 165 23.53 1.61 39.77
CA ILE A 165 22.07 1.45 39.84
C ILE A 165 21.55 0.73 38.61
N MET A 166 21.95 1.18 37.42
CA MET A 166 21.47 0.60 36.16
C MET A 166 21.79 -0.90 36.07
N ARG A 167 23.00 -1.29 36.49
CA ARG A 167 23.48 -2.69 36.43
C ARG A 167 23.10 -3.55 37.65
N SER A 168 22.45 -2.97 38.66
CA SER A 168 22.01 -3.69 39.85
C SER A 168 20.62 -4.31 39.68
N ASP A 169 20.25 -5.23 40.56
CA ASP A 169 18.91 -5.85 40.63
C ASP A 169 17.85 -4.92 41.25
N LYS A 170 18.05 -3.60 41.18
CA LYS A 170 17.06 -2.63 41.63
C LYS A 170 15.80 -2.67 40.76
N GLU A 171 14.68 -2.25 41.36
CA GLU A 171 13.38 -2.16 40.71
C GLU A 171 13.44 -1.38 39.40
N TYR A 172 12.68 -1.85 38.41
CA TYR A 172 12.63 -1.29 37.07
C TYR A 172 12.30 0.21 37.06
N GLN A 173 11.27 0.63 37.80
CA GLN A 173 10.85 2.04 37.87
C GLN A 173 11.95 2.99 38.35
N ILE A 174 12.82 2.53 39.25
CA ILE A 174 13.95 3.32 39.74
C ILE A 174 14.94 3.58 38.59
N LYS A 175 15.16 2.59 37.73
CA LYS A 175 16.03 2.72 36.55
C LYS A 175 15.45 3.66 35.52
N VAL A 176 14.13 3.56 35.26
CA VAL A 176 13.42 4.47 34.34
C VAL A 176 13.49 5.91 34.83
N ASN A 177 13.18 6.17 36.11
CA ASN A 177 13.24 7.51 36.69
C ASN A 177 14.66 8.10 36.63
N LEU A 178 15.68 7.27 36.82
CA LEU A 178 17.08 7.70 36.71
C LEU A 178 17.43 8.08 35.26
N CYS A 179 16.96 7.31 34.28
CA CYS A 179 17.16 7.63 32.87
C CYS A 179 16.39 8.87 32.44
N ASP A 180 15.17 9.07 32.94
CA ASP A 180 14.38 10.27 32.67
C ASP A 180 15.08 11.52 33.22
N ASN A 181 15.55 11.47 34.47
CA ASN A 181 16.34 12.56 35.05
C ASN A 181 17.63 12.82 34.25
N PHE A 182 18.31 11.76 33.78
CA PHE A 182 19.47 11.90 32.90
C PHE A 182 19.11 12.62 31.60
N VAL A 183 17.99 12.25 30.97
CA VAL A 183 17.51 12.89 29.74
C VAL A 183 17.19 14.37 29.98
N GLN A 184 16.51 14.72 31.08
CA GLN A 184 16.22 16.13 31.39
C GLN A 184 17.50 16.96 31.59
N ASP A 185 18.45 16.44 32.37
CA ASP A 185 19.74 17.12 32.61
C ASP A 185 20.56 17.25 31.31
N TRP A 186 20.51 16.24 30.44
CA TRP A 186 21.20 16.33 29.15
C TRP A 186 20.62 17.44 28.28
N LYS A 187 19.28 17.57 28.22
CA LYS A 187 18.62 18.64 27.45
C LYS A 187 19.10 20.04 27.84
N GLU A 188 19.35 20.28 29.12
CA GLU A 188 19.81 21.59 29.61
C GLU A 188 21.24 21.92 29.16
N CYS A 189 22.07 20.91 28.89
CA CYS A 189 23.48 21.12 28.56
C CYS A 189 23.86 20.87 27.10
N ILE A 190 22.94 20.42 26.22
CA ILE A 190 23.22 20.05 24.81
C ILE A 190 24.02 21.10 24.03
N GLU A 191 23.73 22.38 24.27
CA GLU A 191 24.34 23.49 23.54
C GLU A 191 25.76 23.81 23.98
N SER A 192 26.13 23.42 25.20
CA SER A 192 27.41 23.72 25.83
C SER A 192 28.44 22.60 25.65
N GLN A 193 28.01 21.43 25.16
CA GLN A 193 28.87 20.25 25.04
C GLN A 193 29.86 20.35 23.88
N ASP A 194 31.11 19.96 24.12
CA ASP A 194 32.05 19.60 23.06
C ASP A 194 31.77 18.20 22.50
N THR A 195 32.48 17.81 21.44
CA THR A 195 32.26 16.50 20.77
C THR A 195 32.59 15.32 21.70
N THR A 196 33.66 15.41 22.50
CA THR A 196 34.07 14.31 23.39
C THR A 196 33.07 14.07 24.52
N VAL A 197 32.51 15.15 25.07
CA VAL A 197 31.44 15.07 26.08
C VAL A 197 30.17 14.51 25.46
N TYR A 198 29.80 14.98 24.26
CA TYR A 198 28.65 14.46 23.53
C TYR A 198 28.75 12.95 23.28
N ASP A 199 29.87 12.48 22.69
CA ASP A 199 30.06 11.05 22.38
C ASP A 199 29.97 10.17 23.63
N ARG A 200 30.49 10.66 24.76
CA ARG A 200 30.39 9.96 26.05
C ARG A 200 28.94 9.86 26.53
N TYR A 201 28.15 10.93 26.41
CA TYR A 201 26.74 10.92 26.81
C TYR A 201 25.91 10.00 25.91
N VAL A 202 26.21 9.96 24.61
CA VAL A 202 25.57 9.03 23.66
C VAL A 202 25.82 7.59 24.07
N GLU A 203 27.07 7.19 24.33
CA GLU A 203 27.35 5.79 24.75
C GLU A 203 26.66 5.44 26.07
N ILE A 204 26.66 6.36 27.05
CA ILE A 204 25.98 6.15 28.33
C ILE A 204 24.47 5.98 28.12
N PHE A 205 23.85 6.85 27.33
CA PHE A 205 22.42 6.78 27.03
C PHE A 205 22.05 5.49 26.31
N CYS A 206 22.81 5.12 25.28
CA CYS A 206 22.62 3.87 24.56
C CYS A 206 22.73 2.66 25.49
N ASP A 207 23.76 2.60 26.35
CA ASP A 207 23.89 1.54 27.35
C ASP A 207 22.66 1.47 28.28
N TYR A 208 22.11 2.63 28.67
CA TYR A 208 20.98 2.70 29.59
C TYR A 208 19.68 2.23 28.97
N ILE A 209 19.36 2.66 27.75
CA ILE A 209 18.16 2.18 27.06
C ILE A 209 18.23 0.68 26.79
N LEU A 210 19.41 0.14 26.47
CA LEU A 210 19.60 -1.30 26.30
C LEU A 210 19.42 -2.08 27.60
N ILE A 211 19.82 -1.51 28.74
CA ILE A 211 19.56 -2.12 30.06
C ILE A 211 18.06 -2.11 30.36
N LEU A 212 17.33 -1.05 30.01
CA LEU A 212 15.88 -1.02 30.18
C LEU A 212 15.19 -2.07 29.31
N LEU A 213 15.60 -2.26 28.04
CA LEU A 213 15.02 -3.27 27.15
C LEU A 213 15.27 -4.72 27.61
N LYS A 214 16.30 -4.98 28.42
CA LYS A 214 16.56 -6.30 29.01
C LYS A 214 15.47 -6.78 29.97
N THR A 215 14.51 -5.93 30.36
CA THR A 215 13.35 -6.40 31.14
C THR A 215 12.30 -7.13 30.31
N GLU A 216 12.39 -7.09 28.98
CA GLU A 216 11.56 -7.87 28.05
C GLU A 216 10.05 -7.59 28.16
N THR A 217 9.66 -6.35 28.51
CA THR A 217 8.26 -5.94 28.68
C THR A 217 7.85 -4.89 27.65
N ASP A 218 6.56 -4.84 27.31
CA ASP A 218 6.00 -3.79 26.45
C ASP A 218 6.13 -2.39 27.06
N GLU A 219 6.04 -2.29 28.38
CA GLU A 219 6.33 -1.06 29.11
C GLU A 219 7.76 -0.57 28.85
N SER A 220 8.73 -1.49 28.78
CA SER A 220 10.13 -1.13 28.52
C SER A 220 10.39 -0.56 27.14
N VAL A 221 9.69 -1.04 26.11
CA VAL A 221 9.78 -0.48 24.77
C VAL A 221 9.19 0.93 24.74
N LYS A 222 8.02 1.12 25.36
CA LYS A 222 7.35 2.43 25.44
C LYS A 222 8.16 3.46 26.22
N ASP A 223 8.76 3.08 27.33
CA ASP A 223 9.63 3.98 28.11
C ASP A 223 10.89 4.35 27.33
N VAL A 224 11.52 3.39 26.66
CA VAL A 224 12.69 3.65 25.81
C VAL A 224 12.33 4.54 24.62
N GLU A 225 11.17 4.33 23.99
CA GLU A 225 10.67 5.21 22.93
C GLU A 225 10.42 6.63 23.44
N LYS A 226 9.76 6.78 24.59
CA LYS A 226 9.50 8.09 25.20
C LYS A 226 10.79 8.83 25.51
N LEU A 227 11.76 8.17 26.14
CA LEU A 227 13.06 8.74 26.49
C LEU A 227 13.84 9.15 25.23
N SER A 228 13.88 8.26 24.23
CA SER A 228 14.57 8.51 22.96
C SER A 228 13.92 9.66 22.20
N SER A 229 12.59 9.66 22.08
CA SER A 229 11.84 10.68 21.34
C SER A 229 12.04 12.05 21.96
N SER A 230 11.88 12.14 23.28
CA SER A 230 12.02 13.41 23.99
C SER A 230 13.41 14.03 23.84
N LEU A 231 14.45 13.19 23.84
CA LEU A 231 15.82 13.65 23.65
C LEU A 231 16.09 14.05 22.19
N VAL A 232 15.81 13.15 21.24
CA VAL A 232 16.06 13.38 19.80
C VAL A 232 15.30 14.61 19.31
N GLU A 233 14.03 14.76 19.67
CA GLU A 233 13.21 15.94 19.35
C GLU A 233 13.89 17.24 19.82
N THR A 234 14.43 17.25 21.04
CA THR A 234 15.12 18.43 21.59
C THR A 234 16.37 18.80 20.77
N PHE A 235 17.14 17.80 20.31
CA PHE A 235 18.30 18.05 19.46
C PHE A 235 17.91 18.54 18.07
N LEU A 236 16.91 17.92 17.44
CA LEU A 236 16.48 18.26 16.07
C LEU A 236 15.84 19.65 15.99
N ARG A 237 15.13 20.09 17.04
CA ARG A 237 14.46 21.40 17.12
C ARG A 237 15.35 22.55 17.63
N SER A 238 16.61 22.29 17.99
CA SER A 238 17.52 23.33 18.49
C SER A 238 17.85 24.37 17.41
N ASP A 239 17.93 25.66 17.76
CA ASP A 239 18.33 26.73 16.82
C ASP A 239 19.79 26.60 16.33
N LYS A 240 20.63 25.81 17.02
CA LYS A 240 22.05 25.66 16.70
C LYS A 240 22.28 24.51 15.71
N VAL A 241 22.82 24.83 14.54
CA VAL A 241 23.18 23.88 13.47
C VAL A 241 24.00 22.67 13.97
N ASN A 242 25.00 22.90 14.84
CA ASN A 242 25.81 21.82 15.39
C ASN A 242 25.03 20.87 16.31
N VAL A 243 23.99 21.36 16.99
CA VAL A 243 23.12 20.54 17.85
C VAL A 243 22.16 19.73 16.98
N LYS A 244 21.58 20.32 15.93
CA LYS A 244 20.78 19.59 14.93
C LYS A 244 21.56 18.43 14.30
N LYS A 245 22.81 18.71 13.91
CA LYS A 245 23.75 17.71 13.39
C LYS A 245 23.93 16.52 14.34
N ARG A 246 24.10 16.80 15.64
CA ARG A 246 24.21 15.77 16.69
C ARG A 246 22.90 14.99 16.82
N GLY A 247 21.75 15.65 16.75
CA GLY A 247 20.44 14.99 16.75
C GLY A 247 20.30 13.92 15.67
N VAL A 248 20.69 14.24 14.44
CA VAL A 248 20.69 13.30 13.32
C VAL A 248 21.60 12.08 13.60
N GLN A 249 22.81 12.32 14.12
CA GLN A 249 23.75 11.23 14.48
C GLN A 249 23.22 10.37 15.63
N LEU A 250 22.56 10.98 16.62
CA LEU A 250 21.94 10.29 17.73
C LEU A 250 20.83 9.36 17.25
N SER A 251 19.98 9.81 16.31
CA SER A 251 18.94 8.97 15.71
C SER A 251 19.52 7.71 15.08
N GLU A 252 20.54 7.83 14.23
CA GLU A 252 21.22 6.68 13.61
C GLU A 252 21.82 5.74 14.67
N ARG A 253 22.51 6.30 15.68
CA ARG A 253 23.18 5.53 16.73
C ARG A 253 22.19 4.73 17.61
N ILE A 254 21.01 5.27 17.88
CA ILE A 254 19.96 4.56 18.61
C ILE A 254 19.53 3.31 17.84
N TYR A 255 19.21 3.43 16.55
CA TYR A 255 18.80 2.28 15.74
C TYR A 255 19.91 1.24 15.56
N GLU A 256 21.17 1.66 15.39
CA GLU A 256 22.31 0.74 15.37
C GLU A 256 22.38 -0.10 16.65
N LYS A 257 22.26 0.53 17.82
CA LYS A 257 22.33 -0.16 19.12
C LYS A 257 21.12 -1.04 19.37
N LEU A 258 19.92 -0.61 18.97
CA LEU A 258 18.71 -1.41 19.04
C LEU A 258 18.83 -2.66 18.16
N TRP A 259 19.33 -2.51 16.94
CA TRP A 259 19.54 -3.63 16.04
C TRP A 259 20.56 -4.64 16.61
N ALA A 260 21.69 -4.16 17.12
CA ALA A 260 22.67 -5.01 17.78
C ALA A 260 22.07 -5.77 18.98
N PHE A 261 21.24 -5.10 19.79
CA PHE A 261 20.54 -5.73 20.91
C PHE A 261 19.57 -6.83 20.45
N ILE A 262 18.81 -6.60 19.39
CA ILE A 262 17.87 -7.58 18.84
C ILE A 262 18.61 -8.84 18.40
N LEU A 263 19.76 -8.70 17.72
CA LEU A 263 20.58 -9.82 17.29
C LEU A 263 21.03 -10.70 18.46
N ASP A 264 21.43 -10.08 19.57
CA ASP A 264 21.88 -10.79 20.76
C ASP A 264 20.74 -11.40 21.59
N ASN A 265 19.48 -10.95 21.39
CA ASN A 265 18.34 -11.26 22.28
C ASN A 265 17.05 -11.66 21.51
N THR A 266 17.19 -12.34 20.37
CA THR A 266 16.07 -12.67 19.47
C THR A 266 14.87 -13.36 20.14
N GLU A 267 15.09 -14.32 21.04
CA GLU A 267 14.01 -15.02 21.76
C GLU A 267 13.25 -14.13 22.75
N SER A 268 13.94 -13.18 23.36
CA SER A 268 13.36 -12.21 24.28
C SER A 268 12.49 -11.19 23.53
N VAL A 269 12.98 -10.70 22.39
CA VAL A 269 12.26 -9.71 21.56
C VAL A 269 10.95 -10.28 21.00
N LYS A 270 10.87 -11.59 20.70
CA LYS A 270 9.63 -12.24 20.25
C LYS A 270 8.47 -12.12 21.26
N LYS A 271 8.75 -11.90 22.55
CA LYS A 271 7.72 -11.78 23.60
C LYS A 271 7.01 -10.42 23.54
N ILE A 272 7.74 -9.38 23.12
CA ILE A 272 7.23 -8.01 22.97
C ILE A 272 6.05 -8.01 21.98
N SER A 273 5.00 -7.26 22.31
CA SER A 273 3.78 -7.13 21.52
C SER A 273 3.51 -5.71 21.02
N THR A 274 4.35 -4.76 21.40
CA THR A 274 4.25 -3.33 21.06
C THR A 274 5.29 -2.89 20.02
N ASP A 275 4.94 -1.85 19.25
CA ASP A 275 5.83 -1.22 18.28
C ASP A 275 6.77 -0.19 18.92
N TYR A 276 7.87 0.12 18.21
CA TYR A 276 8.81 1.20 18.53
C TYR A 276 8.81 2.22 17.39
N THR A 277 8.26 3.42 17.62
CA THR A 277 7.92 4.37 16.53
C THR A 277 8.72 5.69 16.50
N LEU A 278 9.97 5.67 16.98
CA LEU A 278 10.82 6.87 17.08
C LEU A 278 10.97 7.65 15.75
N PHE A 279 11.41 7.01 14.67
CA PHE A 279 11.71 7.68 13.41
C PHE A 279 10.43 8.05 12.66
N GLY A 280 9.41 7.18 12.70
CA GLY A 280 8.11 7.47 12.11
C GLY A 280 7.46 8.74 12.69
N ASN A 281 7.60 8.94 14.00
CA ASN A 281 7.06 10.11 14.69
C ASN A 281 7.89 11.38 14.46
N LEU A 282 9.22 11.25 14.35
CA LEU A 282 10.14 12.38 14.23
C LEU A 282 10.61 12.69 12.79
N GLN A 283 10.06 12.02 11.78
CA GLN A 283 10.48 12.19 10.38
C GLN A 283 10.43 13.65 9.89
N PHE A 284 9.44 14.44 10.31
CA PHE A 284 9.33 15.85 9.91
C PHE A 284 10.37 16.72 10.61
N ASP A 285 10.57 16.53 11.92
CA ASP A 285 11.63 17.20 12.67
C ASP A 285 13.03 16.84 12.12
N PHE A 286 13.21 15.58 11.72
CA PHE A 286 14.42 15.10 11.07
C PHE A 286 14.64 15.79 9.72
N GLN A 287 13.58 15.89 8.90
CA GLN A 287 13.64 16.60 7.62
C GLN A 287 14.00 18.08 7.82
N GLU A 288 13.34 18.78 8.74
CA GLU A 288 13.62 20.19 9.06
C GLU A 288 15.06 20.37 9.59
N ALA A 289 15.55 19.45 10.41
CA ALA A 289 16.92 19.50 10.87
C ALA A 289 17.92 19.35 9.71
N ILE A 290 17.69 18.41 8.79
CA ILE A 290 18.51 18.21 7.60
C ILE A 290 18.46 19.43 6.67
N TYR A 291 17.31 20.11 6.53
CA TYR A 291 17.15 21.30 5.68
C TYR A 291 18.15 22.42 5.99
N ASP A 292 18.53 22.57 7.25
CA ASP A 292 19.46 23.60 7.74
C ASP A 292 20.93 23.20 7.61
N LEU A 293 21.21 21.91 7.41
CA LEU A 293 22.57 21.42 7.21
C LEU A 293 23.02 21.64 5.76
N SER A 294 24.32 21.88 5.56
CA SER A 294 24.92 21.85 4.22
C SER A 294 25.04 20.42 3.72
N ALA A 295 25.09 20.26 2.39
CA ALA A 295 25.39 18.97 1.74
C ALA A 295 26.62 18.27 2.36
N GLU A 296 27.76 18.96 2.43
CA GLU A 296 29.00 18.45 3.03
C GLU A 296 28.83 17.99 4.48
N SER A 297 27.99 18.68 5.27
CA SER A 297 27.74 18.30 6.65
C SER A 297 26.97 16.99 6.75
N VAL A 298 25.94 16.82 5.91
CA VAL A 298 25.12 15.60 5.85
C VAL A 298 25.94 14.43 5.34
N GLU A 299 26.68 14.61 4.24
CA GLU A 299 27.52 13.58 3.62
C GLU A 299 28.58 13.00 4.57
N ARG A 300 28.98 13.73 5.61
CA ARG A 300 29.95 13.29 6.63
C ARG A 300 29.34 12.58 7.83
N ILE A 301 28.04 12.74 8.09
CA ILE A 301 27.43 12.27 9.35
C ILE A 301 26.51 11.07 9.20
N ILE A 302 25.88 10.90 8.05
CA ILE A 302 24.86 9.86 7.86
C ILE A 302 25.33 8.88 6.81
N SER A 303 24.94 7.62 6.93
CA SER A 303 24.95 6.67 5.82
C SER A 303 23.52 6.20 5.59
N TRP A 304 22.77 6.87 4.70
CA TRP A 304 21.32 6.66 4.58
C TRP A 304 20.94 5.19 4.40
N ASN A 305 21.66 4.45 3.55
CA ASN A 305 21.43 3.02 3.34
C ASN A 305 21.58 2.19 4.63
N TYR A 306 22.52 2.53 5.50
CA TYR A 306 22.76 1.82 6.76
C TYR A 306 21.71 2.19 7.81
N MET A 307 21.41 3.48 7.94
CA MET A 307 20.37 3.97 8.84
C MET A 307 19.01 3.38 8.48
N ALA A 308 18.62 3.44 7.20
CA ALA A 308 17.35 2.92 6.74
C ALA A 308 17.24 1.39 6.90
N ASP A 309 18.30 0.63 6.63
CA ASP A 309 18.33 -0.83 6.87
C ASP A 309 18.18 -1.14 8.36
N SER A 310 18.85 -0.39 9.25
CA SER A 310 18.73 -0.56 10.70
C SER A 310 17.30 -0.26 11.19
N ILE A 311 16.68 0.82 10.70
CA ILE A 311 15.30 1.18 11.02
C ILE A 311 14.33 0.08 10.56
N GLN A 312 14.43 -0.35 9.30
CA GLN A 312 13.55 -1.38 8.76
C GLN A 312 13.70 -2.70 9.53
N ARG A 313 14.93 -3.09 9.91
CA ARG A 313 15.16 -4.30 10.69
C ARG A 313 14.54 -4.23 12.07
N VAL A 314 14.71 -3.10 12.77
CA VAL A 314 14.04 -2.87 14.06
C VAL A 314 12.52 -2.91 13.91
N ALA A 315 11.97 -2.25 12.89
CA ALA A 315 10.53 -2.22 12.61
C ALA A 315 9.92 -3.60 12.32
N PHE A 316 10.71 -4.53 11.78
CA PHE A 316 10.28 -5.91 11.53
C PHE A 316 10.46 -6.83 12.74
N TRP A 317 11.18 -6.42 13.77
CA TRP A 317 11.39 -7.19 15.00
C TRP A 317 10.57 -6.67 16.19
N ILE A 318 10.40 -5.36 16.31
CA ILE A 318 9.63 -4.68 17.36
C ILE A 318 8.44 -3.98 16.71
N PHE A 319 7.29 -4.66 16.72
CA PHE A 319 6.06 -4.21 16.08
C PHE A 319 4.84 -4.62 16.89
N ASP A 320 3.75 -3.90 16.65
CA ASP A 320 2.43 -4.21 17.17
C ASP A 320 1.93 -5.53 16.56
N LYS A 321 1.78 -6.56 17.42
CA LYS A 321 1.35 -7.91 16.98
C LYS A 321 -0.03 -7.93 16.34
N GLU A 322 -0.91 -6.97 16.65
CA GLU A 322 -2.21 -6.85 16.00
C GLU A 322 -2.07 -6.34 14.56
N LYS A 323 -1.12 -5.43 14.32
CA LYS A 323 -0.85 -4.84 13.00
C LYS A 323 0.12 -5.67 12.16
N GLN A 324 0.81 -6.64 12.77
CA GLN A 324 1.85 -7.50 12.18
C GLN A 324 3.10 -6.78 11.63
N LYS A 325 3.11 -5.43 11.62
CA LYS A 325 4.25 -4.59 11.25
C LYS A 325 4.12 -3.17 11.79
N ASN A 326 5.26 -2.48 11.88
CA ASN A 326 5.31 -1.08 12.25
C ASN A 326 5.25 -0.18 11.01
N ILE A 327 4.04 0.18 10.60
CA ILE A 327 3.78 0.98 9.39
C ILE A 327 4.38 2.39 9.51
N SER A 328 4.37 2.99 10.72
CA SER A 328 4.87 4.34 10.95
C SER A 328 6.35 4.48 10.61
N GLU A 329 7.17 3.54 11.06
CA GLU A 329 8.61 3.51 10.77
C GLU A 329 8.89 3.33 9.27
N LEU A 330 8.17 2.41 8.62
CA LEU A 330 8.35 2.11 7.20
C LEU A 330 7.92 3.28 6.31
N ASP A 331 6.81 3.94 6.65
CA ASP A 331 6.36 5.16 5.99
C ASP A 331 7.35 6.31 6.19
N GLY A 332 7.92 6.44 7.39
CA GLY A 332 8.98 7.41 7.69
C GLY A 332 10.22 7.23 6.82
N VAL A 333 10.70 5.99 6.69
CA VAL A 333 11.84 5.64 5.81
C VAL A 333 11.51 5.93 4.34
N ASN A 334 10.31 5.58 3.88
CA ASN A 334 9.86 5.84 2.52
C ASN A 334 9.76 7.34 2.23
N TYR A 335 9.25 8.13 3.18
CA TYR A 335 9.14 9.59 3.08
C TYR A 335 10.51 10.24 2.95
N ILE A 336 11.45 9.92 3.86
CA ILE A 336 12.81 10.49 3.83
C ILE A 336 13.58 10.02 2.59
N SER A 337 13.37 8.79 2.11
CA SER A 337 13.96 8.31 0.86
C SER A 337 13.57 9.20 -0.33
N ARG A 338 12.29 9.59 -0.44
CA ARG A 338 11.83 10.54 -1.48
C ARG A 338 12.41 11.94 -1.29
N PHE A 339 12.56 12.37 -0.05
CA PHE A 339 13.01 13.72 0.32
C PHE A 339 14.44 14.03 -0.15
N TRP A 340 15.34 13.04 -0.19
CA TRP A 340 16.76 13.28 -0.53
C TRP A 340 16.97 14.00 -1.86
N GLY A 341 16.18 13.69 -2.89
CA GLY A 341 16.28 14.41 -4.16
C GLY A 341 15.90 15.89 -4.05
N SER A 342 14.86 16.22 -3.28
CA SER A 342 14.47 17.62 -3.04
C SER A 342 15.50 18.37 -2.18
N TYR A 343 16.08 17.70 -1.19
CA TYR A 343 17.17 18.24 -0.38
C TYR A 343 18.36 18.62 -1.26
N MET A 344 18.82 17.71 -2.11
CA MET A 344 19.97 17.95 -3.00
C MET A 344 19.71 19.10 -3.97
N ARG A 345 18.51 19.15 -4.57
CA ARG A 345 18.12 20.26 -5.48
C ARG A 345 18.16 21.61 -4.78
N MET A 346 17.64 21.67 -3.56
CA MET A 346 17.69 22.89 -2.76
C MET A 346 19.14 23.28 -2.42
N GLN A 347 20.00 22.33 -2.03
CA GLN A 347 21.40 22.61 -1.71
C GLN A 347 22.16 23.15 -2.93
N GLN A 348 21.88 22.62 -4.14
CA GLN A 348 22.41 23.20 -5.39
C GLN A 348 21.93 24.65 -5.61
N GLN A 349 20.66 24.93 -5.35
CA GLN A 349 20.11 26.29 -5.45
C GLN A 349 20.75 27.26 -4.44
N LYS A 350 21.14 26.76 -3.26
CA LYS A 350 21.92 27.51 -2.25
C LYS A 350 23.39 27.71 -2.64
N GLY A 351 23.85 27.11 -3.75
CA GLY A 351 25.24 27.20 -4.24
C GLY A 351 26.20 26.18 -3.60
N ASN A 352 25.69 25.20 -2.85
CA ASN A 352 26.51 24.15 -2.24
C ASN A 352 26.86 23.07 -3.26
N ILE A 353 28.07 22.52 -3.16
CA ILE A 353 28.52 21.40 -4.00
C ILE A 353 27.94 20.10 -3.44
N ILE A 354 27.40 19.28 -4.34
CA ILE A 354 26.83 17.96 -4.03
C ILE A 354 27.80 16.87 -4.48
N ASN A 355 28.14 15.95 -3.58
CA ASN A 355 28.97 14.80 -3.91
C ASN A 355 28.13 13.69 -4.56
N LYS A 356 28.07 13.69 -5.89
CA LYS A 356 27.29 12.70 -6.67
C LYS A 356 27.62 11.25 -6.33
N SER A 357 28.89 10.94 -6.07
CA SER A 357 29.31 9.58 -5.72
C SER A 357 28.72 9.14 -4.37
N TYR A 358 28.70 10.02 -3.36
CA TYR A 358 28.09 9.71 -2.07
C TYR A 358 26.58 9.43 -2.20
N TRP A 359 25.85 10.28 -2.93
CA TRP A 359 24.40 10.10 -3.16
C TRP A 359 24.09 8.95 -4.13
N GLY A 360 25.10 8.43 -4.82
CA GLY A 360 25.04 7.24 -5.64
C GLY A 360 25.03 5.93 -4.85
N ILE A 361 25.71 5.88 -3.70
CA ILE A 361 25.94 4.67 -2.90
C ILE A 361 24.68 3.83 -2.64
N PRO A 362 23.51 4.42 -2.28
CA PRO A 362 22.30 3.61 -2.06
C PRO A 362 21.87 2.82 -3.30
N LEU A 363 22.15 3.30 -4.51
CA LEU A 363 21.82 2.61 -5.76
C LEU A 363 22.91 1.65 -6.23
N GLU A 364 24.15 1.78 -5.74
CA GLU A 364 25.27 0.89 -6.09
C GLU A 364 25.21 -0.45 -5.34
N LYS A 365 24.78 -0.42 -4.06
CA LYS A 365 24.85 -1.57 -3.14
C LYS A 365 23.55 -2.36 -3.03
N ILE A 366 22.77 -2.41 -4.10
CA ILE A 366 21.44 -3.05 -4.12
C ILE A 366 21.53 -4.57 -3.92
N TYR A 367 22.68 -5.18 -4.23
CA TYR A 367 23.00 -6.57 -3.90
C TYR A 367 22.94 -6.89 -2.38
N LEU A 368 22.77 -5.89 -1.52
CA LEU A 368 22.46 -6.05 -0.09
C LEU A 368 20.94 -6.21 0.18
N MET A 369 20.12 -6.56 -0.82
CA MET A 369 18.72 -7.01 -0.69
C MET A 369 18.63 -8.39 0.01
N SER A 370 19.23 -8.47 1.19
CA SER A 370 19.26 -9.64 2.06
C SER A 370 18.28 -9.47 3.22
N ALA A 371 17.50 -10.53 3.45
CA ALA A 371 16.67 -10.73 4.63
C ALA A 371 17.41 -11.48 5.75
N TYR A 372 18.75 -11.51 5.73
CA TYR A 372 19.53 -12.15 6.79
C TYR A 372 19.13 -11.62 8.17
N ASN A 373 19.02 -12.50 9.17
CA ASN A 373 18.54 -12.19 10.53
C ASN A 373 17.12 -11.60 10.61
N ILE A 374 16.32 -11.70 9.55
CA ILE A 374 14.87 -11.49 9.60
C ILE A 374 14.19 -12.87 9.68
N PRO A 375 13.13 -13.03 10.49
CA PRO A 375 12.38 -14.29 10.56
C PRO A 375 11.82 -14.70 9.20
N GLU A 376 11.96 -15.98 8.84
CA GLU A 376 11.67 -16.52 7.49
C GLU A 376 10.24 -16.21 7.01
N GLU A 377 9.27 -16.33 7.91
CA GLU A 377 7.85 -15.97 7.72
C GLU A 377 7.63 -14.52 7.24
N ARG A 378 8.56 -13.60 7.55
CA ARG A 378 8.48 -12.17 7.24
C ARG A 378 9.47 -11.72 6.18
N SER A 379 10.42 -12.58 5.79
CA SER A 379 11.47 -12.23 4.84
C SER A 379 10.94 -11.68 3.52
N LYS A 380 9.86 -12.27 2.98
CA LYS A 380 9.24 -11.79 1.72
C LYS A 380 8.73 -10.36 1.83
N GLU A 381 8.04 -10.04 2.93
CA GLU A 381 7.47 -8.70 3.16
C GLU A 381 8.57 -7.67 3.46
N PHE A 382 9.59 -8.03 4.23
CA PHE A 382 10.76 -7.19 4.49
C PHE A 382 11.46 -6.80 3.18
N LEU A 383 11.68 -7.77 2.29
CA LEU A 383 12.31 -7.52 1.00
C LEU A 383 11.46 -6.62 0.11
N TYR A 384 10.13 -6.75 0.14
CA TYR A 384 9.24 -5.83 -0.58
C TYR A 384 9.37 -4.39 -0.07
N HIS A 385 9.41 -4.18 1.26
CA HIS A 385 9.62 -2.84 1.83
C HIS A 385 11.02 -2.27 1.56
N LYS A 386 12.04 -3.11 1.40
CA LYS A 386 13.35 -2.68 0.86
C LYS A 386 13.22 -2.14 -0.57
N VAL A 387 12.49 -2.85 -1.43
CA VAL A 387 12.21 -2.39 -2.80
C VAL A 387 11.49 -1.04 -2.78
N GLU A 388 10.48 -0.87 -1.93
CA GLU A 388 9.78 0.41 -1.78
C GLU A 388 10.74 1.54 -1.40
N MET A 389 11.60 1.35 -0.40
CA MET A 389 12.58 2.36 0.01
C MET A 389 13.51 2.76 -1.15
N TYR A 390 14.11 1.79 -1.84
CA TYR A 390 15.01 2.09 -2.96
C TYR A 390 14.26 2.75 -4.13
N PHE A 391 13.03 2.32 -4.41
CA PHE A 391 12.21 2.94 -5.44
C PHE A 391 11.84 4.38 -5.06
N ASN A 392 11.52 4.64 -3.79
CA ASN A 392 11.29 5.98 -3.24
C ASN A 392 12.51 6.89 -3.39
N TYR A 393 13.71 6.34 -3.14
CA TYR A 393 14.97 7.03 -3.33
C TYR A 393 15.20 7.39 -4.80
N PHE A 394 15.08 6.42 -5.71
CA PHE A 394 15.13 6.62 -7.15
C PHE A 394 14.11 7.68 -7.62
N TYR A 395 12.85 7.58 -7.17
CA TYR A 395 11.79 8.53 -7.49
C TYR A 395 12.16 9.95 -7.04
N GLY A 396 12.71 10.09 -5.83
CA GLY A 396 13.21 11.36 -5.30
C GLY A 396 14.26 11.97 -6.22
N LEU A 397 15.25 11.20 -6.65
CA LEU A 397 16.32 11.66 -7.54
C LEU A 397 15.79 12.08 -8.93
N ILE A 398 15.03 11.21 -9.61
CA ILE A 398 14.58 11.49 -10.99
C ILE A 398 13.64 12.70 -11.06
N LYS A 399 12.76 12.85 -10.05
CA LYS A 399 11.84 14.00 -9.98
C LYS A 399 12.56 15.34 -9.83
N ASN A 400 13.79 15.32 -9.32
CA ASN A 400 14.58 16.51 -9.04
C ASN A 400 15.74 16.73 -10.03
N GLY A 401 15.79 15.97 -11.13
CA GLY A 401 16.76 16.16 -12.21
C GLY A 401 18.15 15.57 -11.95
N PHE A 402 18.22 14.50 -11.16
CA PHE A 402 19.46 13.77 -10.85
C PHE A 402 19.59 12.44 -11.62
N GLY A 403 19.13 12.41 -12.88
CA GLY A 403 19.22 11.24 -13.74
C GLY A 403 20.66 10.81 -14.04
N ASP A 404 21.62 11.70 -13.97
CA ASP A 404 23.05 11.39 -14.09
C ASP A 404 23.57 10.48 -12.96
N ILE A 405 23.18 10.76 -11.71
CA ILE A 405 23.48 9.87 -10.56
C ILE A 405 22.84 8.51 -10.77
N ILE A 406 21.60 8.47 -11.27
CA ILE A 406 20.91 7.21 -11.56
C ILE A 406 21.67 6.43 -12.65
N LYS A 407 22.09 7.06 -13.75
CA LYS A 407 22.88 6.39 -14.79
C LYS A 407 24.14 5.77 -14.23
N GLU A 408 24.96 6.57 -13.55
CA GLU A 408 26.27 6.15 -13.08
C GLU A 408 26.15 5.06 -12.00
N SER A 409 25.38 5.32 -10.95
CA SER A 409 25.36 4.46 -9.76
C SER A 409 24.44 3.26 -9.89
N LEU A 410 23.25 3.39 -10.47
CA LEU A 410 22.33 2.24 -10.63
C LEU A 410 22.75 1.36 -11.80
N TYR A 411 22.95 1.93 -12.98
CA TYR A 411 23.10 1.15 -14.21
C TYR A 411 24.55 0.77 -14.54
N LEU A 412 25.51 1.68 -14.36
CA LEU A 412 26.91 1.39 -14.71
C LEU A 412 27.64 0.66 -13.58
N VAL A 413 27.45 1.10 -12.34
CA VAL A 413 28.09 0.49 -11.16
C VAL A 413 27.23 -0.65 -10.59
N GLY A 414 26.00 -0.35 -10.18
CA GLY A 414 25.10 -1.31 -9.54
C GLY A 414 24.85 -2.54 -10.41
N MET A 415 24.14 -2.35 -11.53
CA MET A 415 23.84 -3.43 -12.47
C MET A 415 25.08 -4.03 -13.12
N GLY A 416 26.09 -3.20 -13.42
CA GLY A 416 27.35 -3.68 -14.02
C GLY A 416 28.16 -4.61 -13.11
N SER A 417 27.88 -4.64 -11.80
CA SER A 417 28.53 -5.53 -10.83
C SER A 417 27.71 -6.76 -10.45
N LEU A 418 26.48 -6.90 -10.96
CA LEU A 418 25.64 -8.06 -10.69
C LEU A 418 26.18 -9.30 -11.39
N HIS A 419 26.12 -10.44 -10.70
CA HIS A 419 26.51 -11.75 -11.26
C HIS A 419 25.29 -12.66 -11.45
N SER A 420 24.28 -12.51 -10.60
CA SER A 420 23.00 -13.23 -10.60
C SER A 420 21.91 -12.35 -10.02
N ILE A 421 20.65 -12.74 -10.26
CA ILE A 421 19.47 -12.19 -9.57
C ILE A 421 19.00 -13.29 -8.62
N ASP A 422 19.33 -13.16 -7.35
CA ASP A 422 19.14 -14.24 -6.37
C ASP A 422 17.74 -14.23 -5.76
N ASN A 423 17.00 -13.13 -5.93
CA ASN A 423 15.72 -12.89 -5.29
C ASN A 423 14.75 -12.18 -6.24
N ARG A 424 13.50 -12.65 -6.29
CA ARG A 424 12.41 -12.05 -7.08
C ARG A 424 12.21 -10.55 -6.81
N ASN A 425 12.50 -10.06 -5.60
CA ASN A 425 12.38 -8.63 -5.28
C ASN A 425 13.44 -7.75 -5.98
N GLU A 426 14.61 -8.30 -6.33
CA GLU A 426 15.59 -7.59 -7.15
C GLU A 426 15.08 -7.44 -8.58
N ALA A 427 14.48 -8.50 -9.14
CA ALA A 427 13.79 -8.44 -10.43
C ALA A 427 12.67 -7.39 -10.42
N LEU A 428 11.84 -7.39 -9.37
CA LEU A 428 10.78 -6.40 -9.17
C LEU A 428 11.34 -4.98 -9.20
N PHE A 429 12.42 -4.71 -8.46
CA PHE A 429 13.02 -3.39 -8.38
C PHE A 429 13.54 -2.89 -9.74
N TYR A 430 14.34 -3.70 -10.44
CA TYR A 430 14.92 -3.28 -11.73
C TYR A 430 13.85 -3.09 -12.81
N LEU A 431 12.90 -4.01 -12.91
CA LEU A 431 11.80 -3.91 -13.87
C LEU A 431 10.87 -2.74 -13.54
N ALA A 432 10.62 -2.45 -12.26
CA ALA A 432 9.80 -1.31 -11.86
C ALA A 432 10.47 0.03 -12.21
N ILE A 433 11.79 0.17 -12.02
CA ILE A 433 12.52 1.38 -12.45
C ILE A 433 12.45 1.55 -13.96
N GLN A 434 12.72 0.48 -14.72
CA GLN A 434 12.66 0.52 -16.18
C GLN A 434 11.26 0.91 -16.67
N CYS A 435 10.22 0.28 -16.11
CA CYS A 435 8.82 0.59 -16.41
C CYS A 435 8.48 2.05 -16.05
N TYR A 436 8.94 2.56 -14.91
CA TYR A 436 8.64 3.92 -14.49
C TYR A 436 9.36 4.98 -15.33
N LEU A 437 10.60 4.72 -15.75
CA LEU A 437 11.29 5.59 -16.70
C LEU A 437 10.54 5.63 -18.04
N TYR A 438 10.07 4.48 -18.52
CA TYR A 438 9.29 4.40 -19.76
C TYR A 438 7.96 5.16 -19.63
N TYR A 439 7.30 5.04 -18.47
CA TYR A 439 6.13 5.83 -18.12
C TYR A 439 6.40 7.34 -18.23
N LEU A 440 7.48 7.83 -17.61
CA LEU A 440 7.82 9.26 -17.61
C LEU A 440 8.24 9.77 -19.00
N ALA A 441 9.04 9.00 -19.74
CA ALA A 441 9.67 9.45 -20.98
C ALA A 441 8.72 9.39 -22.18
N GLU A 442 7.95 8.31 -22.33
CA GLU A 442 7.24 8.01 -23.57
C GLU A 442 5.71 7.93 -23.41
N ARG A 443 5.19 7.69 -22.19
CA ARG A 443 3.75 7.47 -21.97
C ARG A 443 3.01 8.66 -21.44
N GLU A 444 3.54 9.28 -20.39
CA GLU A 444 2.82 10.34 -19.71
C GLU A 444 2.92 11.66 -20.48
N ASN A 445 1.83 12.41 -20.45
CA ASN A 445 1.73 13.67 -21.15
C ASN A 445 2.53 14.78 -20.45
N GLU A 446 2.83 15.84 -21.19
CA GLU A 446 3.56 17.01 -20.67
C GLU A 446 2.72 17.86 -19.71
N GLU A 447 1.40 17.62 -19.64
CA GLU A 447 0.52 18.26 -18.66
C GLU A 447 0.74 17.71 -17.24
N CYS A 448 1.15 16.44 -17.12
CA CYS A 448 1.44 15.77 -15.86
C CYS A 448 2.95 15.82 -15.54
N VAL A 449 3.82 15.46 -16.50
CA VAL A 449 5.28 15.43 -16.27
C VAL A 449 5.90 16.81 -16.54
N MET A 450 6.76 17.28 -15.63
CA MET A 450 7.60 18.46 -15.91
C MET A 450 8.56 18.16 -17.06
N LEU A 451 8.75 19.10 -17.99
CA LEU A 451 9.61 18.92 -19.16
C LEU A 451 11.04 18.49 -18.79
N GLU A 452 11.60 19.07 -17.73
CA GLU A 452 12.93 18.71 -17.21
C GLU A 452 13.01 17.22 -16.82
N VAL A 453 12.01 16.71 -16.09
CA VAL A 453 11.95 15.30 -15.67
C VAL A 453 11.76 14.37 -16.87
N LYS A 454 10.92 14.76 -17.83
CA LYS A 454 10.70 13.99 -19.06
C LYS A 454 11.96 13.90 -19.91
N GLN A 455 12.70 15.01 -20.03
CA GLN A 455 13.98 15.07 -20.73
C GLN A 455 15.04 14.24 -20.02
N ASP A 456 15.11 14.31 -18.69
CA ASP A 456 16.05 13.54 -17.89
C ASP A 456 15.79 12.03 -18.02
N ALA A 457 14.54 11.58 -17.84
CA ALA A 457 14.14 10.19 -18.06
C ALA A 457 14.40 9.72 -19.50
N SER A 458 14.10 10.56 -20.50
CA SER A 458 14.41 10.26 -21.91
C SER A 458 15.91 10.13 -22.16
N SER A 459 16.73 10.92 -21.47
CA SER A 459 18.19 10.86 -21.57
C SER A 459 18.73 9.53 -21.06
N ILE A 460 18.07 8.91 -20.07
CA ILE A 460 18.43 7.59 -19.53
C ILE A 460 18.04 6.49 -20.49
N ILE A 461 16.80 6.48 -20.97
CA ILE A 461 16.29 5.41 -21.84
C ILE A 461 17.00 5.34 -23.19
N ARG A 462 17.47 6.48 -23.71
CA ARG A 462 18.13 6.56 -25.03
C ARG A 462 19.65 6.38 -24.97
N ASP A 463 20.19 6.13 -23.79
CA ASP A 463 21.62 5.97 -23.58
C ASP A 463 22.06 4.54 -23.93
N GLU A 464 23.07 4.42 -24.79
CA GLU A 464 23.54 3.13 -25.29
C GLU A 464 24.10 2.24 -24.17
N GLN A 465 24.78 2.81 -23.17
CA GLN A 465 25.32 2.01 -22.08
C GLN A 465 24.21 1.47 -21.18
N ILE A 466 23.16 2.27 -20.97
CA ILE A 466 21.99 1.87 -20.19
C ILE A 466 21.20 0.77 -20.91
N ALA A 467 21.05 0.86 -22.24
CA ALA A 467 20.42 -0.19 -23.02
C ALA A 467 21.16 -1.54 -22.87
N ARG A 468 22.50 -1.53 -22.88
CA ARG A 468 23.31 -2.73 -22.61
C ARG A 468 23.14 -3.26 -21.19
N SER A 469 23.07 -2.39 -20.18
CA SER A 469 22.79 -2.82 -18.80
C SER A 469 21.38 -3.41 -18.66
N ASN A 470 20.39 -2.86 -19.37
CA ASN A 470 19.04 -3.41 -19.42
C ASN A 470 19.05 -4.81 -20.05
N GLU A 471 19.70 -4.98 -21.19
CA GLU A 471 19.86 -6.27 -21.87
C GLU A 471 20.54 -7.30 -20.94
N TYR A 472 21.57 -6.89 -20.20
CA TYR A 472 22.25 -7.75 -19.23
C TYR A 472 21.31 -8.24 -18.11
N ILE A 473 20.48 -7.36 -17.54
CA ILE A 473 19.46 -7.75 -16.55
C ILE A 473 18.49 -8.77 -17.13
N ILE A 474 18.06 -8.58 -18.38
CA ILE A 474 17.16 -9.51 -19.06
C ILE A 474 17.82 -10.88 -19.23
N GLN A 475 19.09 -10.92 -19.61
CA GLN A 475 19.85 -12.17 -19.67
C GLN A 475 19.92 -12.85 -18.30
N LEU A 476 20.15 -12.10 -17.21
CA LEU A 476 20.16 -12.68 -15.86
C LEU A 476 18.78 -13.25 -15.45
N LEU A 477 17.69 -12.61 -15.87
CA LEU A 477 16.33 -13.09 -15.61
C LEU A 477 16.00 -14.39 -16.37
N THR A 478 16.67 -14.68 -17.49
CA THR A 478 16.45 -15.94 -18.22
C THR A 478 16.86 -17.18 -17.42
N TYR A 479 17.80 -17.03 -16.48
CA TYR A 479 18.19 -18.11 -15.56
C TYR A 479 17.22 -18.30 -14.40
N ASN A 480 16.30 -17.36 -14.17
CA ASN A 480 15.31 -17.35 -13.10
C ASN A 480 13.92 -16.99 -13.65
N ASP A 481 13.52 -17.63 -14.75
CA ASP A 481 12.29 -17.34 -15.48
C ASP A 481 11.02 -17.58 -14.64
N GLU A 482 11.10 -18.42 -13.60
CA GLU A 482 10.04 -18.62 -12.61
C GLU A 482 9.59 -17.31 -11.93
N PHE A 483 10.46 -16.30 -11.85
CA PHE A 483 10.11 -14.98 -11.29
C PHE A 483 9.14 -14.22 -12.19
N LEU A 484 9.17 -14.46 -13.51
CA LEU A 484 8.42 -13.75 -14.55
C LEU A 484 7.01 -14.32 -14.71
N ASN A 485 6.18 -14.09 -13.70
CA ASN A 485 4.80 -14.56 -13.66
C ASN A 485 3.82 -13.43 -13.34
N PHE A 486 2.52 -13.73 -13.44
CA PHE A 486 1.44 -12.77 -13.18
C PHE A 486 1.53 -12.08 -11.81
N SER A 487 2.02 -12.76 -10.78
CA SER A 487 2.17 -12.12 -9.46
C SER A 487 3.24 -11.03 -9.45
N LEU A 488 4.28 -11.12 -10.30
CA LEU A 488 5.31 -10.08 -10.42
C LEU A 488 4.75 -8.82 -11.07
N GLU A 489 3.92 -8.99 -12.09
CA GLU A 489 3.17 -7.89 -12.71
C GLU A 489 2.28 -7.16 -11.68
N GLU A 490 1.55 -7.91 -10.85
CA GLU A 490 0.74 -7.33 -9.77
C GLU A 490 1.58 -6.58 -8.75
N ASP A 491 2.73 -7.14 -8.33
CA ASP A 491 3.65 -6.50 -7.40
C ASP A 491 4.26 -5.21 -8.00
N MET A 492 4.58 -5.21 -9.31
CA MET A 492 5.02 -4.01 -10.05
C MET A 492 3.92 -2.94 -10.05
N TYR A 493 2.68 -3.29 -10.39
CA TYR A 493 1.58 -2.33 -10.38
C TYR A 493 1.33 -1.77 -8.97
N LYS A 494 1.34 -2.63 -7.94
CA LYS A 494 1.17 -2.22 -6.55
C LYS A 494 2.26 -1.23 -6.11
N LEU A 495 3.51 -1.49 -6.49
CA LEU A 495 4.64 -0.60 -6.20
C LEU A 495 4.53 0.74 -6.94
N LEU A 496 4.15 0.73 -8.22
CA LEU A 496 4.18 1.92 -9.08
C LEU A 496 2.93 2.81 -8.98
N ARG A 497 1.77 2.24 -8.64
CA ARG A 497 0.49 2.95 -8.55
C ARG A 497 0.55 4.23 -7.70
N PRO A 498 1.20 4.29 -6.52
CA PRO A 498 1.28 5.51 -5.71
C PRO A 498 2.07 6.65 -6.37
N PHE A 499 2.86 6.37 -7.40
CA PHE A 499 3.75 7.34 -8.06
C PHE A 499 3.20 7.86 -9.39
N GLU A 500 1.96 7.51 -9.73
CA GLU A 500 1.33 8.02 -10.93
C GLU A 500 1.10 9.54 -10.82
N LEU A 501 1.58 10.28 -11.82
CA LEU A 501 1.53 11.73 -11.83
C LEU A 501 0.13 12.22 -12.24
N HIS A 502 -0.31 13.30 -11.62
CA HIS A 502 -1.59 13.94 -11.89
C HIS A 502 -1.38 15.21 -12.74
N SER A 503 -2.41 15.58 -13.51
CA SER A 503 -2.35 16.80 -14.33
C SER A 503 -2.24 18.03 -13.44
N LYS A 504 -1.37 18.97 -13.84
CA LYS A 504 -1.26 20.26 -13.14
C LYS A 504 -2.46 21.17 -13.36
N TYR A 505 -3.18 20.94 -14.46
CA TYR A 505 -4.20 21.86 -14.97
C TYR A 505 -5.60 21.26 -14.99
N SER A 506 -5.75 19.96 -14.72
CA SER A 506 -7.04 19.26 -14.71
C SER A 506 -7.27 18.53 -13.38
N ASN A 507 -8.51 18.60 -12.90
CA ASN A 507 -8.97 17.88 -11.72
C ASN A 507 -9.28 16.40 -12.01
N VAL A 508 -9.27 15.99 -13.28
CA VAL A 508 -9.58 14.62 -13.71
C VAL A 508 -8.54 14.14 -14.72
N LYS A 509 -8.08 12.91 -14.56
CA LYS A 509 -7.14 12.24 -15.45
C LYS A 509 -7.53 10.75 -15.56
N LYS A 510 -7.40 10.17 -16.76
CA LYS A 510 -7.42 8.72 -16.93
C LYS A 510 -6.13 8.17 -16.31
N LEU A 511 -6.25 7.22 -15.38
CA LEU A 511 -5.09 6.53 -14.84
C LEU A 511 -4.47 5.61 -15.90
N LEU A 512 -3.15 5.66 -16.02
CA LEU A 512 -2.38 4.97 -17.04
C LEU A 512 -1.44 3.91 -16.47
N MET A 513 -1.10 3.95 -15.18
CA MET A 513 -0.02 3.11 -14.64
C MET A 513 -0.29 1.62 -14.81
N GLN A 514 -1.54 1.18 -14.65
CA GLN A 514 -1.91 -0.21 -14.87
C GLN A 514 -1.68 -0.64 -16.32
N ASP A 515 -2.20 0.13 -17.28
CA ASP A 515 -2.01 -0.09 -18.72
C ASP A 515 -0.52 -0.13 -19.08
N VAL A 516 0.29 0.75 -18.47
CA VAL A 516 1.74 0.87 -18.71
C VAL A 516 2.54 -0.28 -18.11
N VAL A 517 2.19 -0.75 -16.92
CA VAL A 517 2.82 -1.95 -16.33
C VAL A 517 2.49 -3.18 -17.16
N HIS A 518 1.23 -3.32 -17.57
CA HIS A 518 0.77 -4.47 -18.34
C HIS A 518 1.47 -4.57 -19.71
N GLU A 519 1.53 -3.46 -20.45
CA GLU A 519 2.21 -3.44 -21.75
C GLU A 519 3.73 -3.64 -21.64
N PHE A 520 4.36 -3.07 -20.60
CA PHE A 520 5.79 -3.21 -20.37
C PHE A 520 6.11 -4.66 -20.03
N PHE A 521 5.39 -5.26 -19.07
CA PHE A 521 5.61 -6.62 -18.64
C PHE A 521 5.39 -7.62 -19.79
N LEU A 522 4.32 -7.45 -20.57
CA LEU A 522 4.05 -8.26 -21.76
C LEU A 522 5.16 -8.15 -22.81
N PHE A 523 5.69 -6.94 -23.04
CA PHE A 523 6.83 -6.74 -23.92
C PHE A 523 8.06 -7.50 -23.41
N ILE A 524 8.36 -7.46 -22.12
CA ILE A 524 9.53 -8.16 -21.54
C ILE A 524 9.44 -9.67 -21.74
N LEU A 525 8.27 -10.27 -21.49
CA LEU A 525 8.05 -11.70 -21.72
C LEU A 525 8.30 -12.08 -23.19
N LEU A 526 7.71 -11.33 -24.12
CA LEU A 526 7.87 -11.55 -25.56
C LEU A 526 9.32 -11.33 -26.02
N HIS A 527 9.99 -10.31 -25.46
CA HIS A 527 11.37 -9.99 -25.78
C HIS A 527 12.33 -11.10 -25.33
N ILE A 528 12.15 -11.63 -24.12
CA ILE A 528 12.91 -12.77 -23.60
C ILE A 528 12.67 -14.03 -24.45
N GLU A 529 11.41 -14.32 -24.79
CA GLU A 529 11.07 -15.47 -25.61
C GLU A 529 11.62 -15.37 -27.05
N ASP A 530 11.83 -14.15 -27.55
CA ASP A 530 12.46 -13.88 -28.86
C ASP A 530 13.99 -13.99 -28.84
N GLU A 531 14.66 -13.47 -27.82
CA GLU A 531 16.14 -13.44 -27.74
C GLU A 531 16.73 -14.72 -27.13
N SER A 532 16.08 -15.29 -26.13
CA SER A 532 16.67 -16.34 -25.28
C SER A 532 16.08 -17.73 -25.52
N TYR A 533 15.20 -17.89 -26.52
CA TYR A 533 14.60 -19.16 -26.91
C TYR A 533 13.98 -19.94 -25.73
N LEU A 534 13.23 -19.25 -24.87
CA LEU A 534 12.42 -19.83 -23.79
C LEU A 534 10.96 -20.00 -24.25
N PRO A 535 10.62 -21.04 -25.04
CA PRO A 535 9.29 -21.18 -25.62
C PRO A 535 8.23 -21.38 -24.54
N GLY A 536 7.13 -20.64 -24.65
CA GLY A 536 5.98 -20.77 -23.75
C GLY A 536 6.04 -19.90 -22.49
N LEU A 537 7.08 -19.08 -22.30
CA LEU A 537 7.15 -18.12 -21.20
C LEU A 537 5.95 -17.16 -21.20
N THR A 538 5.71 -16.50 -22.33
CA THR A 538 4.56 -15.58 -22.49
C THR A 538 3.25 -16.33 -22.34
N GLU A 539 3.19 -17.56 -22.86
CA GLU A 539 2.01 -18.40 -22.77
C GLU A 539 1.67 -18.76 -21.33
N ASN A 540 2.65 -19.11 -20.50
CA ASN A 540 2.43 -19.46 -19.11
C ASN A 540 2.06 -18.26 -18.23
N ALA A 541 2.55 -17.06 -18.58
CA ALA A 541 2.28 -15.85 -17.83
C ALA A 541 0.89 -15.22 -18.14
N ILE A 542 0.32 -15.44 -19.33
CA ILE A 542 -0.99 -14.88 -19.72
C ILE A 542 -2.14 -15.66 -19.08
N ASP A 543 -2.97 -14.93 -18.32
CA ASP A 543 -4.21 -15.43 -17.72
C ASP A 543 -5.28 -15.74 -18.79
N ILE A 544 -5.70 -17.01 -18.85
CA ILE A 544 -6.71 -17.52 -19.77
C ILE A 544 -8.08 -16.85 -19.53
N GLU A 545 -8.38 -16.44 -18.30
CA GLU A 545 -9.64 -15.78 -17.98
C GLU A 545 -9.74 -14.41 -18.67
N LYS A 546 -8.61 -13.70 -18.76
CA LYS A 546 -8.49 -12.34 -19.30
C LYS A 546 -8.16 -12.29 -20.80
N ILE A 547 -8.08 -13.42 -21.49
CA ILE A 547 -7.64 -13.50 -22.90
C ILE A 547 -8.39 -12.54 -23.85
N GLN A 548 -9.68 -12.27 -23.59
CA GLN A 548 -10.49 -11.36 -24.40
C GLN A 548 -10.12 -9.88 -24.15
N LEU A 549 -9.70 -9.53 -22.93
CA LEU A 549 -9.19 -8.20 -22.60
C LEU A 549 -7.86 -7.95 -23.32
N TYR A 550 -6.93 -8.91 -23.28
CA TYR A 550 -5.67 -8.82 -24.03
C TYR A 550 -5.90 -8.57 -25.52
N TYR A 551 -6.88 -9.24 -26.13
CA TYR A 551 -7.21 -8.98 -27.52
C TYR A 551 -7.68 -7.54 -27.74
N LEU A 552 -8.59 -7.03 -26.91
CA LEU A 552 -9.15 -5.69 -27.05
C LEU A 552 -8.10 -4.59 -26.77
N GLU A 553 -7.15 -4.86 -25.89
CA GLU A 553 -6.12 -3.90 -25.47
C GLU A 553 -4.95 -3.83 -26.46
N PHE A 554 -4.54 -4.97 -27.04
CA PHE A 554 -3.31 -5.05 -27.83
C PHE A 554 -3.51 -5.39 -29.30
N LEU A 555 -4.58 -6.08 -29.68
CA LEU A 555 -4.75 -6.64 -31.03
C LEU A 555 -5.88 -5.95 -31.81
N GLY A 556 -6.02 -6.32 -33.09
CA GLY A 556 -7.09 -5.85 -33.95
C GLY A 556 -6.99 -4.34 -34.20
N ALA A 557 -7.98 -3.56 -33.75
CA ALA A 557 -7.99 -2.10 -33.91
C ALA A 557 -6.79 -1.40 -33.24
N LYS A 558 -6.08 -2.08 -32.35
CA LYS A 558 -4.91 -1.58 -31.62
C LYS A 558 -3.56 -1.97 -32.24
N GLU A 559 -3.54 -2.64 -33.39
CA GLU A 559 -2.32 -3.14 -34.03
C GLU A 559 -1.20 -2.09 -34.16
N GLU A 560 -1.49 -0.96 -34.82
CA GLU A 560 -0.51 0.10 -35.06
C GLU A 560 -0.02 0.74 -33.76
N GLU A 561 -0.92 0.92 -32.80
CA GLU A 561 -0.61 1.47 -31.48
C GLU A 561 0.31 0.51 -30.69
N THR A 562 0.03 -0.78 -30.68
CA THR A 562 0.84 -1.81 -30.00
C THR A 562 2.22 -1.94 -30.63
N LYS A 563 2.30 -1.99 -31.96
CA LYS A 563 3.59 -2.02 -32.67
C LYS A 563 4.42 -0.77 -32.41
N TYR A 564 3.79 0.40 -32.35
CA TYR A 564 4.48 1.63 -31.99
C TYR A 564 5.10 1.53 -30.59
N LYS A 565 4.34 1.04 -29.60
CA LYS A 565 4.84 0.83 -28.22
C LYS A 565 6.00 -0.18 -28.17
N PHE A 566 5.86 -1.33 -28.83
CA PHE A 566 6.93 -2.33 -28.91
C PHE A 566 8.17 -1.81 -29.62
N CYS A 567 8.02 -0.94 -30.62
CA CYS A 567 9.15 -0.28 -31.27
C CYS A 567 9.91 0.64 -30.30
N LYS A 568 9.19 1.41 -29.48
CA LYS A 568 9.80 2.27 -28.44
C LYS A 568 10.51 1.45 -27.37
N LEU A 569 9.86 0.42 -26.86
CA LEU A 569 10.45 -0.47 -25.86
C LEU A 569 11.65 -1.24 -26.41
N SER A 570 11.62 -1.70 -27.67
CA SER A 570 12.78 -2.38 -28.29
C SER A 570 14.04 -1.51 -28.27
N LYS A 571 13.90 -0.21 -28.50
CA LYS A 571 15.04 0.74 -28.48
C LYS A 571 15.60 1.01 -27.08
N MET A 572 14.82 0.76 -26.04
CA MET A 572 15.27 0.85 -24.64
C MET A 572 16.22 -0.29 -24.27
N TYR A 573 16.16 -1.42 -24.98
CA TYR A 573 17.00 -2.60 -24.75
C TYR A 573 18.09 -2.76 -25.82
N ASP A 574 17.90 -2.21 -27.02
CA ASP A 574 18.97 -2.09 -28.01
C ASP A 574 18.92 -0.72 -28.71
N ALA A 575 19.72 0.21 -28.18
CA ALA A 575 19.80 1.58 -28.69
C ALA A 575 20.45 1.68 -30.10
N ARG A 576 21.09 0.61 -30.59
CA ARG A 576 21.72 0.58 -31.92
C ARG A 576 20.72 0.27 -33.03
N LEU A 577 19.54 -0.25 -32.69
CA LEU A 577 18.49 -0.56 -33.66
C LEU A 577 18.13 0.69 -34.44
N SER A 578 18.26 0.61 -35.77
CA SER A 578 17.67 1.60 -36.66
C SER A 578 16.14 1.62 -36.50
N ASP A 579 15.52 2.72 -36.90
CA ASP A 579 14.05 2.85 -36.89
C ASP A 579 13.36 1.71 -37.66
N GLU A 580 13.98 1.22 -38.74
CA GLU A 580 13.46 0.11 -39.53
C GLU A 580 13.62 -1.25 -38.84
N GLU A 581 14.76 -1.50 -38.19
CA GLU A 581 14.99 -2.75 -37.45
C GLU A 581 14.09 -2.85 -36.22
N ALA A 582 13.93 -1.75 -35.47
CA ALA A 582 13.01 -1.69 -34.34
C ALA A 582 11.55 -1.94 -34.76
N LYS A 583 11.13 -1.43 -35.93
CA LYS A 583 9.81 -1.73 -36.51
C LYS A 583 9.66 -3.20 -36.89
N LYS A 584 10.65 -3.78 -37.59
CA LYS A 584 10.63 -5.21 -37.96
C LYS A 584 10.55 -6.11 -36.73
N ARG A 585 11.29 -5.75 -35.67
CA ARG A 585 11.23 -6.46 -34.39
C ARG A 585 9.87 -6.34 -33.74
N ALA A 586 9.32 -5.12 -33.66
CA ALA A 586 7.97 -4.89 -33.12
C ALA A 586 6.89 -5.68 -33.89
N ASP A 587 6.99 -5.76 -35.22
CA ASP A 587 6.12 -6.59 -36.06
C ASP A 587 6.25 -8.09 -35.71
N SER A 588 7.47 -8.58 -35.48
CA SER A 588 7.71 -9.97 -35.06
C SER A 588 7.07 -10.26 -33.70
N LEU A 589 7.32 -9.41 -32.69
CA LEU A 589 6.75 -9.55 -31.34
C LEU A 589 5.23 -9.49 -31.37
N TYR A 590 4.65 -8.55 -32.12
CA TYR A 590 3.20 -8.44 -32.31
C TYR A 590 2.61 -9.72 -32.93
N ARG A 591 3.23 -10.27 -33.98
CA ARG A 591 2.76 -11.52 -34.60
C ARG A 591 2.81 -12.70 -33.64
N LYS A 592 3.87 -12.81 -32.82
CA LYS A 592 3.96 -13.85 -31.78
C LYS A 592 2.82 -13.71 -30.78
N LEU A 593 2.60 -12.50 -30.27
CA LEU A 593 1.50 -12.21 -29.34
C LEU A 593 0.14 -12.56 -29.94
N GLU A 594 -0.10 -12.16 -31.19
CA GLU A 594 -1.34 -12.45 -31.91
C GLU A 594 -1.60 -13.96 -32.02
N VAL A 595 -0.57 -14.74 -32.37
CA VAL A 595 -0.66 -16.20 -32.46
C VAL A 595 -0.98 -16.83 -31.10
N ILE A 596 -0.30 -16.40 -30.03
CA ILE A 596 -0.53 -16.92 -28.66
C ILE A 596 -1.97 -16.62 -28.21
N ILE A 597 -2.41 -15.36 -28.32
CA ILE A 597 -3.74 -14.94 -27.87
C ILE A 597 -4.83 -15.65 -28.68
N LYS A 598 -4.72 -15.67 -30.02
CA LYS A 598 -5.73 -16.33 -30.88
C LYS A 598 -5.81 -17.84 -30.60
N ARG A 599 -4.68 -18.51 -30.37
CA ARG A 599 -4.65 -19.94 -30.04
C ARG A 599 -5.32 -20.21 -28.69
N LYS A 600 -4.91 -19.54 -27.61
CA LYS A 600 -5.53 -19.71 -26.28
C LYS A 600 -7.03 -19.37 -26.28
N TYR A 601 -7.41 -18.30 -27.00
CA TYR A 601 -8.82 -17.94 -27.13
C TYR A 601 -9.61 -19.02 -27.86
N LYS A 602 -9.07 -19.57 -28.95
CA LYS A 602 -9.67 -20.69 -29.69
C LYS A 602 -9.88 -21.91 -28.78
N GLU A 603 -8.84 -22.33 -28.07
CA GLU A 603 -8.89 -23.49 -27.18
C GLU A 603 -9.96 -23.31 -26.09
N LYS A 604 -9.98 -22.14 -25.44
CA LYS A 604 -11.01 -21.79 -24.44
C LYS A 604 -12.41 -21.80 -25.04
N SER A 605 -12.59 -21.21 -26.22
CA SER A 605 -13.89 -21.16 -26.89
C SER A 605 -14.39 -22.55 -27.29
N ILE A 606 -13.51 -23.42 -27.81
CA ILE A 606 -13.87 -24.80 -28.14
C ILE A 606 -14.28 -25.56 -26.88
N ALA A 607 -13.50 -25.48 -25.81
CA ALA A 607 -13.81 -26.15 -24.54
C ALA A 607 -15.15 -25.66 -23.96
N SER A 608 -15.39 -24.34 -23.96
CA SER A 608 -16.64 -23.75 -23.49
C SER A 608 -17.84 -24.18 -24.35
N ALA A 609 -17.68 -24.23 -25.68
CA ALA A 609 -18.72 -24.72 -26.59
C ALA A 609 -19.06 -26.18 -26.33
N GLU A 610 -18.05 -27.04 -26.15
CA GLU A 610 -18.25 -28.46 -25.79
C GLU A 610 -19.01 -28.61 -24.47
N GLU A 611 -18.68 -27.79 -23.47
CA GLU A 611 -19.37 -27.80 -22.18
C GLU A 611 -20.84 -27.35 -22.32
N HIS A 612 -21.09 -26.26 -23.04
CA HIS A 612 -22.45 -25.79 -23.34
C HIS A 612 -23.26 -26.85 -24.10
N GLN A 613 -22.64 -27.55 -25.06
CA GLN A 613 -23.29 -28.62 -25.80
C GLN A 613 -23.61 -29.81 -24.89
N LYS A 614 -22.68 -30.23 -24.03
CA LYS A 614 -22.92 -31.30 -23.04
C LYS A 614 -24.07 -30.94 -22.11
N MET A 615 -24.11 -29.70 -21.58
CA MET A 615 -25.22 -29.20 -20.76
C MET A 615 -26.55 -29.21 -21.52
N TYR A 616 -26.53 -28.77 -22.77
CA TYR A 616 -27.70 -28.76 -23.64
C TYR A 616 -28.25 -30.17 -23.91
N GLU A 617 -27.38 -31.15 -24.13
CA GLU A 617 -27.74 -32.55 -24.35
C GLU A 617 -28.16 -33.26 -23.06
N SER A 618 -27.46 -33.03 -21.94
CA SER A 618 -27.73 -33.68 -20.65
C SER A 618 -29.06 -33.26 -20.05
N ASN A 619 -29.51 -32.04 -20.33
CA ASN A 619 -30.79 -31.55 -19.85
C ASN A 619 -31.98 -32.23 -20.57
N GLY A 620 -31.78 -32.98 -21.67
CA GLY A 620 -32.83 -33.79 -22.31
C GLY A 620 -34.04 -33.00 -22.85
N GLU A 621 -33.98 -31.68 -22.77
CA GLU A 621 -35.14 -30.78 -22.88
C GLU A 621 -35.40 -30.31 -24.31
N TYR A 622 -34.68 -30.76 -25.35
CA TYR A 622 -34.87 -30.28 -26.72
C TYR A 622 -36.34 -30.27 -27.18
N ALA A 623 -36.98 -31.42 -27.06
CA ALA A 623 -38.38 -31.57 -27.46
C ALA A 623 -39.29 -30.75 -26.55
N GLN A 624 -38.93 -30.60 -25.28
CA GLN A 624 -39.66 -29.80 -24.31
C GLN A 624 -39.55 -28.30 -24.61
N ILE A 625 -38.35 -27.76 -24.81
CA ILE A 625 -38.09 -26.36 -25.19
C ILE A 625 -38.78 -26.04 -26.52
N ALA A 626 -38.67 -26.91 -27.53
CA ALA A 626 -39.36 -26.71 -28.81
C ALA A 626 -40.89 -26.71 -28.63
N THR A 627 -41.42 -27.56 -27.74
CA THR A 627 -42.85 -27.61 -27.41
C THR A 627 -43.30 -26.38 -26.62
N GLU A 628 -42.52 -25.92 -25.65
CA GLU A 628 -42.79 -24.71 -24.88
C GLU A 628 -42.75 -23.46 -25.77
N ILE A 629 -41.76 -23.35 -26.66
CA ILE A 629 -41.69 -22.27 -27.65
C ILE A 629 -42.89 -22.34 -28.59
N LYS A 630 -43.25 -23.54 -29.05
CA LYS A 630 -44.42 -23.76 -29.92
C LYS A 630 -45.70 -23.26 -29.26
N GLU A 631 -45.96 -23.64 -28.01
CA GLU A 631 -47.15 -23.20 -27.29
C GLU A 631 -47.14 -21.70 -27.03
N LYS A 632 -46.01 -21.13 -26.60
CA LYS A 632 -45.89 -19.67 -26.39
C LYS A 632 -46.15 -18.87 -27.65
N VAL A 633 -45.53 -19.25 -28.76
CA VAL A 633 -45.73 -18.56 -30.05
C VAL A 633 -47.17 -18.72 -30.50
N LYS A 634 -47.77 -19.90 -30.35
CA LYS A 634 -49.18 -20.12 -30.70
C LYS A 634 -50.10 -19.20 -29.89
N VAL A 635 -49.93 -19.16 -28.56
CA VAL A 635 -50.72 -18.29 -27.66
C VAL A 635 -50.52 -16.83 -28.03
N HIS A 636 -49.27 -16.37 -28.19
CA HIS A 636 -48.97 -14.99 -28.56
C HIS A 636 -49.64 -14.59 -29.88
N LEU A 637 -49.51 -15.42 -30.93
CA LEU A 637 -50.15 -15.14 -32.21
C LEU A 637 -51.68 -15.14 -32.10
N GLN A 638 -52.27 -16.06 -31.34
CA GLN A 638 -53.71 -16.14 -31.10
C GLN A 638 -54.25 -14.91 -30.35
N GLU A 639 -53.55 -14.44 -29.33
CA GLU A 639 -53.93 -13.26 -28.55
C GLU A 639 -53.71 -11.96 -29.35
N LYS A 640 -52.52 -11.80 -29.94
CA LYS A 640 -52.12 -10.58 -30.67
C LYS A 640 -52.99 -10.37 -31.90
N PHE A 641 -53.29 -11.43 -32.64
CA PHE A 641 -54.08 -11.38 -33.88
C PHE A 641 -55.50 -11.92 -33.71
N ALA A 642 -56.01 -12.00 -32.48
CA ALA A 642 -57.40 -12.35 -32.16
C ALA A 642 -58.48 -11.68 -33.05
N PRO A 643 -58.35 -10.41 -33.49
CA PRO A 643 -59.35 -9.77 -34.36
C PRO A 643 -59.62 -10.51 -35.67
N ILE A 644 -58.60 -11.17 -36.22
CA ILE A 644 -58.62 -11.81 -37.54
C ILE A 644 -58.47 -13.32 -37.46
N ILE A 645 -58.28 -13.90 -36.28
CA ILE A 645 -58.14 -15.35 -36.11
C ILE A 645 -59.50 -16.04 -35.99
N ALA A 646 -59.62 -17.26 -36.53
CA ALA A 646 -60.78 -18.13 -36.37
C ALA A 646 -60.42 -19.54 -35.88
N ASP A 647 -61.29 -20.14 -35.08
CA ASP A 647 -61.05 -21.41 -34.38
C ASP A 647 -61.25 -22.67 -35.24
N VAL A 648 -62.03 -22.61 -36.34
CA VAL A 648 -62.39 -23.82 -37.11
C VAL A 648 -62.22 -23.62 -38.62
N ASN A 649 -61.46 -24.51 -39.25
CA ASN A 649 -61.25 -24.57 -40.69
C ASN A 649 -62.45 -25.23 -41.38
N THR A 650 -63.01 -24.62 -42.43
CA THR A 650 -64.07 -25.29 -43.20
C THR A 650 -63.91 -25.33 -44.71
N LYS A 651 -62.91 -24.69 -45.36
CA LYS A 651 -62.70 -24.82 -46.84
C LYS A 651 -61.51 -24.03 -47.46
N GLY A 652 -60.49 -23.63 -46.71
CA GLY A 652 -59.36 -22.83 -47.23
C GLY A 652 -58.14 -23.65 -47.65
N GLY A 653 -57.33 -23.15 -48.60
CA GLY A 653 -56.01 -23.70 -48.92
C GLY A 653 -55.02 -23.46 -47.77
N GLU A 654 -54.18 -24.46 -47.45
CA GLU A 654 -53.16 -24.35 -46.40
C GLU A 654 -51.87 -23.72 -46.94
N PHE A 655 -51.37 -22.69 -46.26
CA PHE A 655 -50.13 -21.98 -46.57
C PHE A 655 -49.14 -22.11 -45.42
N LYS A 656 -47.86 -22.37 -45.74
CA LYS A 656 -46.77 -22.35 -44.77
C LYS A 656 -46.05 -21.00 -44.83
N LEU A 657 -45.96 -20.32 -43.69
CA LEU A 657 -45.27 -19.05 -43.52
C LEU A 657 -44.06 -19.22 -42.61
N HIS A 658 -42.91 -18.69 -43.01
CA HIS A 658 -41.72 -18.62 -42.17
C HIS A 658 -41.77 -17.35 -41.34
N LEU A 659 -41.65 -17.47 -40.02
CA LEU A 659 -41.76 -16.36 -39.08
C LEU A 659 -40.41 -15.91 -38.54
N LEU A 660 -39.51 -16.85 -38.24
CA LEU A 660 -38.19 -16.57 -37.68
C LEU A 660 -37.18 -17.61 -38.17
N SER A 661 -35.96 -17.15 -38.42
CA SER A 661 -34.76 -17.98 -38.54
C SER A 661 -33.62 -17.25 -37.85
N SER A 662 -33.32 -17.61 -36.60
CA SER A 662 -32.28 -16.94 -35.78
C SER A 662 -31.10 -17.84 -35.48
N ASN A 663 -29.88 -17.31 -35.60
CA ASN A 663 -28.64 -17.99 -35.23
C ASN A 663 -28.24 -17.63 -33.79
N GLU A 664 -28.47 -18.55 -32.87
CA GLU A 664 -28.27 -18.37 -31.44
C GLU A 664 -27.04 -19.12 -30.91
N PHE A 665 -26.50 -18.65 -29.78
CA PHE A 665 -25.54 -19.43 -29.00
C PHE A 665 -26.25 -20.57 -28.27
N THR A 666 -25.66 -21.76 -28.24
CA THR A 666 -26.23 -22.95 -27.57
C THR A 666 -26.62 -22.68 -26.11
N LYS A 667 -25.77 -21.95 -25.37
CA LYS A 667 -26.03 -21.57 -23.97
C LYS A 667 -27.28 -20.70 -23.76
N ASN A 668 -27.75 -20.02 -24.81
CA ASN A 668 -28.89 -19.09 -24.77
C ASN A 668 -30.21 -19.73 -25.18
N ILE A 669 -30.22 -20.96 -25.69
CA ILE A 669 -31.45 -21.65 -26.11
C ILE A 669 -32.30 -21.98 -24.88
N ARG A 670 -33.37 -21.20 -24.66
CA ARG A 670 -34.36 -21.36 -23.59
C ARG A 670 -35.73 -20.88 -24.07
N SER A 671 -36.81 -21.40 -23.51
CA SER A 671 -38.18 -21.06 -23.95
C SER A 671 -38.57 -19.59 -23.75
N ASN A 672 -37.98 -18.88 -22.79
CA ASN A 672 -38.20 -17.43 -22.58
C ASN A 672 -37.46 -16.54 -23.59
N LYS A 673 -36.50 -17.08 -24.35
CA LYS A 673 -35.74 -16.29 -25.35
C LYS A 673 -36.63 -15.86 -26.52
N VAL A 674 -37.69 -16.63 -26.82
CA VAL A 674 -38.59 -16.34 -27.95
C VAL A 674 -39.32 -15.01 -27.80
N ASP A 675 -39.49 -14.53 -26.56
CA ASP A 675 -40.20 -13.29 -26.27
C ASP A 675 -39.51 -12.06 -26.92
N GLN A 676 -38.20 -12.14 -27.13
CA GLN A 676 -37.41 -11.10 -27.79
C GLN A 676 -37.68 -11.03 -29.31
N TYR A 677 -38.24 -12.08 -29.91
CA TYR A 677 -38.48 -12.19 -31.35
C TYR A 677 -39.94 -11.95 -31.75
N TYR A 678 -40.86 -11.70 -30.80
CA TYR A 678 -42.27 -11.47 -31.13
C TYR A 678 -42.46 -10.35 -32.16
N TRP A 679 -41.71 -9.26 -32.04
CA TRP A 679 -41.79 -8.14 -32.96
C TRP A 679 -41.46 -8.52 -34.42
N GLU A 680 -40.45 -9.37 -34.62
CA GLU A 680 -40.05 -9.87 -35.95
C GLU A 680 -41.06 -10.89 -36.48
N MET A 681 -41.52 -11.82 -35.63
CA MET A 681 -42.52 -12.83 -35.99
C MET A 681 -43.87 -12.20 -36.37
N ASP A 682 -44.31 -11.18 -35.63
CA ASP A 682 -45.53 -10.42 -35.92
C ASP A 682 -45.43 -9.75 -37.30
N GLY A 683 -44.26 -9.16 -37.60
CA GLY A 683 -43.98 -8.55 -38.90
C GLY A 683 -44.02 -9.58 -40.04
N ALA A 684 -43.32 -10.69 -39.87
CA ALA A 684 -43.27 -11.78 -40.84
C ALA A 684 -44.66 -12.39 -41.11
N LEU A 685 -45.50 -12.53 -40.06
CA LEU A 685 -46.87 -13.02 -40.21
C LEU A 685 -47.71 -12.06 -41.06
N VAL A 686 -47.73 -10.77 -40.73
CA VAL A 686 -48.51 -9.76 -41.49
C VAL A 686 -48.05 -9.72 -42.94
N ASN A 687 -46.73 -9.80 -43.18
CA ASN A 687 -46.18 -9.84 -44.53
C ASN A 687 -46.62 -11.12 -45.30
N GLY A 688 -46.52 -12.28 -44.65
CA GLY A 688 -46.96 -13.55 -45.21
C GLY A 688 -48.45 -13.56 -45.56
N VAL A 689 -49.29 -13.08 -44.65
CA VAL A 689 -50.74 -12.96 -44.84
C VAL A 689 -51.07 -12.01 -45.99
N THR A 690 -50.43 -10.85 -46.04
CA THR A 690 -50.63 -9.87 -47.11
C THR A 690 -50.31 -10.49 -48.48
N ASN A 691 -49.17 -11.19 -48.59
CA ASN A 691 -48.78 -11.86 -49.82
C ASN A 691 -49.77 -12.96 -50.24
N ILE A 692 -50.32 -13.72 -49.29
CA ILE A 692 -51.35 -14.73 -49.57
C ILE A 692 -52.61 -14.05 -50.12
N LEU A 693 -53.11 -13.03 -49.42
CA LEU A 693 -54.34 -12.33 -49.79
C LEU A 693 -54.22 -11.62 -51.15
N GLN A 694 -53.06 -11.02 -51.45
CA GLN A 694 -52.76 -10.42 -52.76
C GLN A 694 -52.73 -11.48 -53.86
N LYS A 695 -52.06 -12.63 -53.64
CA LYS A 695 -52.00 -13.72 -54.64
C LYS A 695 -53.37 -14.31 -54.98
N ILE A 696 -54.29 -14.34 -54.03
CA ILE A 696 -55.67 -14.82 -54.21
C ILE A 696 -56.57 -13.71 -54.78
N GLY A 697 -56.06 -12.47 -54.94
CA GLY A 697 -56.78 -11.35 -55.55
C GLY A 697 -57.73 -10.60 -54.60
N LEU A 698 -57.69 -10.90 -53.30
CA LEU A 698 -58.65 -10.40 -52.30
C LEU A 698 -58.35 -8.99 -51.78
N LEU A 699 -57.22 -8.40 -52.15
CA LEU A 699 -56.82 -7.05 -51.72
C LEU A 699 -56.72 -6.10 -52.91
N ASP A 700 -57.06 -4.84 -52.67
CA ASP A 700 -56.67 -3.74 -53.56
C ASP A 700 -55.39 -3.08 -53.06
N ILE A 701 -54.56 -2.62 -53.99
CA ILE A 701 -53.36 -1.85 -53.65
C ILE A 701 -53.71 -0.38 -53.78
N LYS A 702 -53.52 0.36 -52.69
CA LYS A 702 -53.70 1.81 -52.64
C LYS A 702 -52.39 2.47 -52.21
N ASN A 703 -51.94 3.44 -52.98
CA ASN A 703 -50.85 4.30 -52.56
C ASN A 703 -51.45 5.55 -51.92
N LYS A 704 -51.07 5.78 -50.66
CA LYS A 704 -51.66 6.85 -49.87
C LYS A 704 -51.40 8.25 -50.44
N LEU A 705 -50.28 8.45 -51.12
CA LEU A 705 -49.86 9.74 -51.66
C LEU A 705 -50.48 10.04 -53.03
N SER A 706 -50.74 9.03 -53.86
CA SER A 706 -51.30 9.21 -55.21
C SER A 706 -52.81 9.06 -55.27
N ASP A 707 -53.39 8.18 -54.44
CA ASP A 707 -54.78 7.75 -54.61
C ASP A 707 -55.78 8.56 -53.77
N PHE A 708 -55.30 9.42 -52.87
CA PHE A 708 -56.13 10.27 -52.02
C PHE A 708 -55.61 11.72 -52.02
N THR A 709 -56.52 12.68 -52.16
CA THR A 709 -56.21 14.12 -52.19
C THR A 709 -55.96 14.70 -50.81
N SER A 710 -56.51 14.09 -49.74
CA SER A 710 -56.31 14.52 -48.35
C SER A 710 -56.40 13.36 -47.35
N ASP A 711 -55.91 13.56 -46.13
CA ASP A 711 -56.07 12.58 -45.04
C ASP A 711 -57.53 12.35 -44.63
N ILE A 712 -58.40 13.35 -44.83
CA ILE A 712 -59.83 13.25 -44.55
C ILE A 712 -60.47 12.26 -45.53
N GLU A 713 -60.19 12.42 -46.84
CA GLU A 713 -60.67 11.51 -47.88
C GLU A 713 -60.17 10.07 -47.66
N TYR A 714 -58.92 9.92 -47.22
CA TYR A 714 -58.37 8.60 -46.86
C TYR A 714 -59.13 7.95 -45.69
N ILE A 715 -59.41 8.68 -44.61
CA ILE A 715 -60.15 8.13 -43.46
C ILE A 715 -61.61 7.86 -43.81
N GLU A 716 -62.25 8.74 -44.59
CA GLU A 716 -63.60 8.50 -45.11
C GLU A 716 -63.65 7.25 -46.00
N TYR A 717 -62.65 7.04 -46.85
CA TYR A 717 -62.53 5.82 -47.64
C TYR A 717 -62.45 4.57 -46.75
N LEU A 718 -61.63 4.59 -45.69
CA LEU A 718 -61.54 3.46 -44.77
C LEU A 718 -62.88 3.20 -44.06
N LYS A 719 -63.58 4.26 -43.63
CA LYS A 719 -64.92 4.17 -43.02
C LYS A 719 -65.98 3.62 -43.99
N CYS A 720 -66.02 4.10 -45.24
CA CYS A 720 -66.99 3.67 -46.26
C CYS A 720 -66.79 2.22 -46.72
N ASN A 721 -65.59 1.65 -46.54
CA ASN A 721 -65.29 0.26 -46.87
C ASN A 721 -65.38 -0.69 -45.66
N ASP A 722 -65.99 -0.23 -44.56
CA ASP A 722 -66.18 -1.01 -43.32
C ASP A 722 -64.86 -1.60 -42.80
N ILE A 723 -63.75 -0.84 -42.88
CA ILE A 723 -62.46 -1.26 -42.34
C ILE A 723 -62.48 -1.10 -40.81
N ASP A 724 -62.18 -2.18 -40.10
CA ASP A 724 -62.18 -2.26 -38.64
C ASP A 724 -60.88 -2.86 -38.07
N VAL A 725 -59.96 -3.33 -38.92
CA VAL A 725 -58.65 -3.87 -38.52
C VAL A 725 -57.53 -3.21 -39.31
N LEU A 726 -56.52 -2.72 -38.60
CA LEU A 726 -55.33 -2.10 -39.18
C LEU A 726 -54.07 -2.85 -38.70
N LEU A 727 -53.31 -3.46 -39.62
CA LEU A 727 -52.10 -4.23 -39.32
C LEU A 727 -50.86 -3.64 -39.99
N GLY A 728 -49.69 -3.73 -39.35
CA GLY A 728 -48.41 -3.40 -39.97
C GLY A 728 -47.77 -2.12 -39.43
N SER A 729 -47.02 -1.40 -40.26
CA SER A 729 -46.27 -0.23 -39.80
C SER A 729 -47.18 0.96 -39.51
N GLN A 730 -47.05 1.51 -38.29
CA GLN A 730 -47.75 2.72 -37.90
C GLN A 730 -47.47 3.90 -38.85
N TYR A 731 -46.27 3.95 -39.44
CA TYR A 731 -45.88 4.99 -40.39
C TYR A 731 -46.62 4.89 -41.72
N ALA A 732 -46.97 3.67 -42.16
CA ALA A 732 -47.69 3.47 -43.40
C ALA A 732 -49.19 3.80 -43.27
N ILE A 733 -49.76 3.55 -42.09
CA ILE A 733 -51.21 3.66 -41.86
C ILE A 733 -51.61 5.07 -41.40
N LYS A 734 -50.77 5.74 -40.58
CA LYS A 734 -51.04 7.09 -40.02
C LYS A 734 -51.23 8.15 -41.09
N ASN A 735 -51.99 9.19 -40.73
CA ASN A 735 -52.18 10.43 -41.50
C ASN A 735 -50.86 11.08 -41.97
N LYS A 736 -50.90 11.71 -43.15
CA LYS A 736 -49.80 12.42 -43.82
C LYS A 736 -49.48 13.75 -43.12
N GLU A 737 -50.49 14.52 -42.76
CA GLU A 737 -50.35 15.85 -42.17
C GLU A 737 -50.56 15.81 -40.66
N TYR A 738 -49.56 16.27 -39.88
CA TYR A 738 -49.59 16.28 -38.42
C TYR A 738 -50.86 16.92 -37.82
N LYS A 739 -51.44 17.93 -38.49
CA LYS A 739 -52.66 18.61 -38.04
C LYS A 739 -53.90 17.70 -37.97
N ASN A 740 -53.88 16.57 -38.67
CA ASN A 740 -54.97 15.59 -38.72
C ASN A 740 -54.70 14.36 -37.83
N THR A 741 -53.72 14.44 -36.92
CA THR A 741 -53.37 13.30 -36.05
C THR A 741 -54.48 12.99 -35.05
N GLU A 742 -55.22 13.98 -34.54
CA GLU A 742 -56.38 13.75 -33.66
C GLU A 742 -57.50 13.00 -34.41
N LEU A 743 -57.79 13.41 -35.65
CA LEU A 743 -58.78 12.75 -36.53
C LEU A 743 -58.44 11.28 -36.80
N PHE A 744 -57.17 10.97 -37.10
CA PHE A 744 -56.75 9.58 -37.29
C PHE A 744 -56.77 8.81 -35.96
N LYS A 745 -56.43 9.46 -34.84
CA LYS A 745 -56.45 8.84 -33.52
C LYS A 745 -57.86 8.39 -33.15
N GLU A 746 -58.87 9.25 -33.32
CA GLU A 746 -60.28 8.92 -33.10
C GLU A 746 -60.72 7.70 -33.91
N TYR A 747 -60.41 7.67 -35.22
CA TYR A 747 -60.73 6.51 -36.06
C TYR A 747 -59.96 5.25 -35.65
N SER A 748 -58.68 5.38 -35.27
CA SER A 748 -57.86 4.24 -34.86
C SER A 748 -58.29 3.63 -33.52
N GLU A 749 -58.96 4.41 -32.65
CA GLU A 749 -59.56 3.92 -31.40
C GLU A 749 -60.82 3.08 -31.65
N GLU A 750 -61.55 3.35 -32.74
CA GLU A 750 -62.67 2.53 -33.21
C GLU A 750 -62.22 1.25 -33.94
N CYS A 751 -60.96 1.20 -34.37
CA CYS A 751 -60.36 0.06 -35.07
C CYS A 751 -59.50 -0.82 -34.14
N LYS A 752 -59.38 -2.09 -34.49
CA LYS A 752 -58.41 -3.01 -33.86
C LYS A 752 -57.05 -2.85 -34.55
N CYS A 753 -56.18 -2.05 -33.96
CA CYS A 753 -54.85 -1.74 -34.49
C CYS A 753 -53.76 -2.69 -33.96
N ILE A 754 -53.03 -3.37 -34.84
CA ILE A 754 -51.90 -4.24 -34.49
C ILE A 754 -50.65 -3.74 -35.22
N TYR A 755 -49.82 -3.00 -34.50
CA TYR A 755 -48.56 -2.50 -35.03
C TYR A 755 -47.44 -3.54 -34.94
N THR A 756 -46.69 -3.69 -36.02
CA THR A 756 -45.60 -4.68 -36.16
C THR A 756 -44.33 -4.06 -36.75
N GLY A 757 -43.21 -4.79 -36.66
CA GLY A 757 -41.89 -4.35 -37.11
C GLY A 757 -41.57 -4.63 -38.57
N PHE A 758 -40.75 -3.76 -39.18
CA PHE A 758 -40.08 -3.99 -40.48
C PHE A 758 -41.02 -4.32 -41.66
N ILE A 759 -42.14 -3.62 -41.78
CA ILE A 759 -42.98 -3.66 -42.99
C ILE A 759 -43.11 -2.24 -43.55
N GLY A 760 -42.80 -2.05 -44.83
CA GLY A 760 -42.90 -0.75 -45.52
C GLY A 760 -44.33 -0.33 -45.90
N TYR A 761 -45.33 -1.12 -45.50
CA TYR A 761 -46.73 -0.94 -45.87
C TYR A 761 -47.65 -1.28 -44.68
N GLY A 762 -48.90 -0.85 -44.80
CA GLY A 762 -50.00 -1.17 -43.89
C GLY A 762 -51.01 -2.07 -44.56
N LEU A 763 -51.72 -2.87 -43.78
CA LEU A 763 -52.83 -3.70 -44.24
C LEU A 763 -54.10 -3.28 -43.50
N ALA A 764 -55.10 -2.84 -44.26
CA ALA A 764 -56.41 -2.45 -43.73
C ALA A 764 -57.44 -3.50 -44.16
N LEU A 765 -58.07 -4.16 -43.19
CA LEU A 765 -58.99 -5.27 -43.41
C LEU A 765 -60.35 -5.00 -42.79
N ASN A 766 -61.37 -5.65 -43.35
CA ASN A 766 -62.64 -5.87 -42.70
C ASN A 766 -62.65 -7.26 -42.05
N SER A 767 -62.65 -7.32 -40.73
CA SER A 767 -62.55 -8.54 -39.92
C SER A 767 -63.75 -9.48 -40.06
N GLY A 768 -64.88 -9.00 -40.58
CA GLY A 768 -66.05 -9.80 -40.94
C GLY A 768 -65.90 -10.53 -42.28
N ASN A 769 -65.01 -10.06 -43.16
CA ASN A 769 -64.84 -10.59 -44.51
C ASN A 769 -63.60 -11.48 -44.67
N VAL A 770 -62.66 -11.44 -43.72
CA VAL A 770 -61.47 -12.30 -43.72
C VAL A 770 -61.18 -12.83 -42.33
N LYS A 771 -60.90 -14.13 -42.25
CA LYS A 771 -60.40 -14.81 -41.06
C LYS A 771 -59.20 -15.69 -41.41
N ILE A 772 -58.29 -15.85 -40.47
CA ILE A 772 -57.07 -16.64 -40.59
C ILE A 772 -57.13 -17.75 -39.55
N CYS A 773 -57.02 -18.99 -39.98
CA CYS A 773 -56.94 -20.11 -39.05
C CYS A 773 -55.47 -20.55 -38.92
N ILE A 774 -54.92 -20.54 -37.70
CA ILE A 774 -53.60 -21.09 -37.41
C ILE A 774 -53.77 -22.58 -37.11
N HIS A 775 -53.31 -23.45 -38.02
CA HIS A 775 -53.43 -24.90 -37.85
C HIS A 775 -52.34 -25.45 -36.94
N ASP A 776 -51.12 -24.97 -37.12
CA ASP A 776 -49.96 -25.52 -36.45
C ASP A 776 -48.81 -24.52 -36.44
N VAL A 777 -48.05 -24.53 -35.36
CA VAL A 777 -46.76 -23.83 -35.23
C VAL A 777 -45.68 -24.90 -35.19
N ASN A 778 -44.74 -24.81 -36.12
CA ASN A 778 -43.61 -25.71 -36.24
C ASN A 778 -42.35 -24.98 -35.79
N VAL A 779 -41.72 -25.53 -34.75
CA VAL A 779 -40.43 -25.06 -34.22
C VAL A 779 -39.41 -26.16 -34.49
N SER A 780 -38.32 -25.80 -35.16
CA SER A 780 -37.16 -26.67 -35.31
C SER A 780 -35.93 -25.96 -34.77
N ILE A 781 -35.16 -26.67 -33.96
CA ILE A 781 -33.85 -26.21 -33.50
C ILE A 781 -32.82 -27.21 -34.04
N HIS A 782 -31.83 -26.74 -34.79
CA HIS A 782 -30.76 -27.61 -35.27
C HIS A 782 -29.41 -26.92 -35.15
N SER A 783 -28.36 -27.73 -35.09
CA SER A 783 -26.99 -27.19 -35.08
C SER A 783 -26.67 -26.55 -36.42
N LEU A 784 -26.05 -25.37 -36.37
CA LEU A 784 -25.63 -24.63 -37.55
C LEU A 784 -24.63 -25.47 -38.38
N THR A 785 -24.82 -25.51 -39.69
CA THR A 785 -23.90 -26.21 -40.61
C THR A 785 -23.01 -25.24 -41.37
N LEU A 786 -21.88 -25.74 -41.89
CA LEU A 786 -20.92 -24.93 -42.66
C LEU A 786 -21.55 -24.28 -43.91
N GLY A 787 -22.57 -24.90 -44.51
CA GLY A 787 -23.26 -24.36 -45.70
C GLY A 787 -24.22 -23.21 -45.40
N GLU A 788 -24.68 -23.08 -44.16
CA GLU A 788 -25.58 -22.02 -43.70
C GLU A 788 -24.81 -20.77 -43.21
N THR A 789 -23.47 -20.85 -43.19
CA THR A 789 -22.61 -19.78 -42.69
C THR A 789 -21.78 -19.20 -43.84
N LYS A 790 -21.69 -17.87 -43.95
CA LYS A 790 -20.72 -17.22 -44.86
C LYS A 790 -19.33 -17.36 -44.25
N LEU A 791 -18.51 -18.27 -44.78
CA LEU A 791 -17.18 -18.56 -44.28
C LEU A 791 -16.12 -18.02 -45.24
N ASN A 792 -15.08 -17.41 -44.69
CA ASN A 792 -13.89 -17.02 -45.43
C ASN A 792 -12.88 -18.16 -45.38
N PHE A 793 -12.46 -18.67 -46.54
CA PHE A 793 -11.46 -19.73 -46.64
C PHE A 793 -10.13 -19.16 -47.15
N ASP A 794 -9.05 -19.40 -46.42
CA ASP A 794 -7.69 -19.07 -46.87
C ASP A 794 -7.13 -20.24 -47.68
N GLU A 795 -7.10 -20.08 -49.01
CA GLU A 795 -6.60 -21.09 -49.95
C GLU A 795 -5.12 -21.44 -49.73
N LYS A 796 -4.30 -20.49 -49.25
CA LYS A 796 -2.86 -20.71 -49.04
C LYS A 796 -2.60 -21.54 -47.79
N LYS A 797 -3.36 -21.29 -46.72
CA LYS A 797 -3.20 -21.99 -45.44
C LYS A 797 -4.07 -23.25 -45.32
N GLN A 798 -5.03 -23.44 -46.23
CA GLN A 798 -6.04 -24.50 -46.14
C GLN A 798 -6.83 -24.45 -44.82
N ARG A 799 -7.14 -23.24 -44.33
CA ARG A 799 -7.82 -22.98 -43.06
C ARG A 799 -9.06 -22.11 -43.28
N TYR A 800 -10.08 -22.32 -42.46
CA TYR A 800 -11.25 -21.45 -42.41
C TYR A 800 -11.01 -20.33 -41.39
N ILE A 801 -11.36 -19.11 -41.75
CA ILE A 801 -11.34 -17.95 -40.85
C ILE A 801 -12.76 -17.75 -40.34
N TYR A 802 -12.93 -17.89 -39.03
CA TYR A 802 -14.21 -17.72 -38.36
C TYR A 802 -14.08 -16.70 -37.22
N GLU A 803 -15.00 -15.74 -37.18
CA GLU A 803 -15.10 -14.75 -36.11
C GLU A 803 -15.94 -15.33 -34.97
N ILE A 804 -15.28 -15.80 -33.92
CA ILE A 804 -15.95 -16.32 -32.71
C ILE A 804 -16.71 -15.18 -32.01
N SER A 805 -16.06 -14.03 -31.89
CA SER A 805 -16.63 -12.76 -31.47
C SER A 805 -16.33 -11.70 -32.52
N HIS A 806 -17.20 -10.69 -32.60
CA HIS A 806 -17.12 -9.67 -33.64
C HIS A 806 -15.74 -9.00 -33.65
N GLY A 807 -15.08 -9.01 -34.81
CA GLY A 807 -13.76 -8.43 -34.99
C GLY A 807 -12.58 -9.28 -34.51
N MET A 808 -12.79 -10.52 -34.05
CA MET A 808 -11.71 -11.44 -33.65
C MET A 808 -11.66 -12.69 -34.55
N PRO A 809 -11.04 -12.60 -35.75
CA PRO A 809 -10.92 -13.73 -36.66
C PRO A 809 -9.91 -14.76 -36.17
N VAL A 810 -10.33 -16.03 -36.12
CA VAL A 810 -9.52 -17.18 -35.69
C VAL A 810 -9.50 -18.25 -36.77
N GLU A 811 -8.36 -18.93 -36.92
CA GLU A 811 -8.18 -19.99 -37.92
C GLU A 811 -8.59 -21.38 -37.39
N PHE A 812 -9.37 -22.11 -38.18
CA PHE A 812 -9.84 -23.47 -37.89
C PHE A 812 -9.52 -24.44 -39.04
N THR A 813 -9.26 -25.72 -38.73
CA THR A 813 -9.44 -26.78 -39.73
C THR A 813 -10.93 -26.96 -40.04
N LYS A 814 -11.23 -27.65 -41.15
CA LYS A 814 -12.61 -27.98 -41.53
C LYS A 814 -13.34 -28.76 -40.41
N GLU A 815 -12.69 -29.79 -39.86
CA GLU A 815 -13.30 -30.63 -38.82
C GLU A 815 -13.40 -29.91 -37.48
N GLU A 816 -12.39 -29.12 -37.11
CA GLU A 816 -12.45 -28.28 -35.90
C GLU A 816 -13.60 -27.28 -35.99
N LEU A 817 -13.75 -26.57 -37.11
CA LEU A 817 -14.80 -25.58 -37.28
C LEU A 817 -16.19 -26.21 -37.27
N LYS A 818 -16.32 -27.36 -37.94
CA LYS A 818 -17.58 -28.12 -37.99
C LYS A 818 -18.02 -28.53 -36.59
N THR A 819 -17.11 -29.09 -35.80
CA THR A 819 -17.37 -29.49 -34.41
C THR A 819 -17.66 -28.27 -33.54
N PHE A 820 -16.87 -27.20 -33.66
CA PHE A 820 -17.05 -25.99 -32.88
C PHE A 820 -18.40 -25.32 -33.14
N ILE A 821 -18.77 -25.09 -34.40
CA ILE A 821 -20.06 -24.48 -34.76
C ILE A 821 -21.22 -25.39 -34.32
N TYR A 822 -21.08 -26.71 -34.49
CA TYR A 822 -22.09 -27.66 -34.03
C TYR A 822 -22.35 -27.52 -32.52
N ASN A 823 -21.29 -27.35 -31.73
CA ASN A 823 -21.36 -27.19 -30.28
C ASN A 823 -21.85 -25.79 -29.86
N GLU A 824 -21.39 -24.73 -30.53
CA GLU A 824 -21.56 -23.34 -30.07
C GLU A 824 -22.84 -22.68 -30.60
N ARG A 825 -23.32 -23.07 -31.78
CA ARG A 825 -24.42 -22.38 -32.49
C ARG A 825 -25.62 -23.29 -32.75
N LYS A 826 -26.82 -22.72 -32.62
CA LYS A 826 -28.11 -23.36 -32.91
C LYS A 826 -28.96 -22.42 -33.76
N ILE A 827 -29.57 -22.93 -34.82
CA ILE A 827 -30.59 -22.21 -35.58
C ILE A 827 -31.94 -22.49 -34.92
N LEU A 828 -32.67 -21.43 -34.56
CA LEU A 828 -34.07 -21.48 -34.15
C LEU A 828 -34.94 -21.06 -35.33
N ASP A 829 -35.62 -22.03 -35.93
CA ASP A 829 -36.55 -21.83 -37.03
C ASP A 829 -38.00 -21.99 -36.56
N ILE A 830 -38.82 -20.99 -36.86
CA ILE A 830 -40.24 -20.97 -36.51
C ILE A 830 -41.06 -20.71 -37.76
N SER A 831 -41.99 -21.62 -38.04
CA SER A 831 -42.93 -21.49 -39.15
C SER A 831 -44.34 -21.79 -38.70
N VAL A 832 -45.32 -21.17 -39.34
CA VAL A 832 -46.74 -21.35 -39.03
C VAL A 832 -47.48 -21.84 -40.26
N LYS A 833 -48.41 -22.77 -40.07
CA LYS A 833 -49.36 -23.19 -41.10
C LYS A 833 -50.67 -22.45 -40.88
N VAL A 834 -51.10 -21.71 -41.90
CA VAL A 834 -52.32 -20.91 -41.86
C VAL A 834 -53.22 -21.23 -43.03
N SER A 835 -54.53 -21.09 -42.84
CA SER A 835 -55.49 -20.96 -43.94
C SER A 835 -56.22 -19.64 -43.86
N VAL A 836 -56.67 -19.16 -45.02
CA VAL A 836 -57.45 -17.94 -45.13
C VAL A 836 -58.88 -18.30 -45.50
N ILE A 837 -59.82 -17.75 -44.76
CA ILE A 837 -61.26 -17.87 -44.99
C ILE A 837 -61.74 -16.47 -45.39
N SER A 838 -62.41 -16.36 -46.54
CA SER A 838 -63.00 -15.10 -47.00
C SER A 838 -64.46 -15.28 -47.40
N SER A 839 -65.28 -14.25 -47.18
CA SER A 839 -66.72 -14.25 -47.50
C SER A 839 -67.07 -13.33 -48.68
N LYS A 840 -66.11 -12.57 -49.23
CA LYS A 840 -66.26 -11.65 -50.37
C LYS A 840 -65.05 -11.70 -51.31
N GLU A 841 -65.24 -11.22 -52.54
CA GLU A 841 -64.17 -11.11 -53.57
C GLU A 841 -63.10 -10.05 -53.22
N LYS A 842 -63.42 -9.06 -52.37
CA LYS A 842 -62.47 -8.06 -51.84
C LYS A 842 -62.68 -7.91 -50.34
N VAL A 843 -61.61 -7.99 -49.57
CA VAL A 843 -61.64 -8.07 -48.09
C VAL A 843 -60.88 -6.93 -47.40
N GLY A 844 -60.16 -6.11 -48.17
CA GLY A 844 -59.38 -4.99 -47.64
C GLY A 844 -58.42 -4.39 -48.67
N ILE A 845 -57.52 -3.54 -48.18
CA ILE A 845 -56.52 -2.86 -48.99
C ILE A 845 -55.12 -3.00 -48.39
N VAL A 846 -54.11 -3.01 -49.25
CA VAL A 846 -52.71 -2.75 -48.89
C VAL A 846 -52.44 -1.28 -49.08
N ILE A 847 -51.97 -0.63 -48.03
CA ILE A 847 -51.62 0.79 -47.98
C ILE A 847 -50.12 0.92 -48.13
N ASN A 848 -49.67 1.34 -49.31
CA ASN A 848 -48.29 1.71 -49.52
C ASN A 848 -48.08 3.17 -49.14
N SER A 849 -47.08 3.41 -48.30
CA SER A 849 -46.54 4.74 -48.04
C SER A 849 -45.20 4.85 -48.75
N ASP A 850 -45.21 5.00 -50.07
CA ASP A 850 -43.96 5.24 -50.79
C ASP A 850 -43.34 6.55 -50.27
N ARG A 851 -42.24 6.43 -49.53
CA ARG A 851 -41.22 7.46 -49.43
C ARG A 851 -39.98 6.96 -50.15
#